data_AF-A9UUZ3-F1
#
_entry.id   AF-A9UUZ3-F1
#
_cell.length_a   1.000
_cell.length_b   1.000
_cell.length_c   1.000
_cell.angle_alpha   90.00
_cell.angle_beta   90.00
_cell.angle_gamma   90.00
#
_symmetry.space_group_name_H-M   'P 1'
#
loop_
_entity.id
_entity.type
_entity.pdbx_description
1 polymer ?
#
loop_
_entity_poly.entity_id
_entity_poly.type
_entity_poly.pdbx_seq_one_letter_code
_entity_poly.pdbx_strand_id
1 'polypeptide(L)'
;MKAFLALVFLLAVSKVTEAAETTLSLRLCEVQSCQHNVTCLQVLEAECYVDGDAQTTTCKVAGQDDQEEFVFQNTTCITKQMSHGLATFSLTNEVNRPNQQKERIRRTSDCTQSVHDAFSQNSYSNNDGSKPWAASWVETDPGNGGASSGNVFVNNGALVLTQQSYNGYTKVTREVDLSGTRGAQLEIKFYLAGELESSDEASLWIIKDGSYYKLDSYTASRCGKNTYNTKTYDLSAYASSHTVVKLYIDSGFAGPGEYFVIDYVKITFDDCEQSCQDLQYADNFASGGYSGNSGSIAFGSNWVEADAGGSGAAGGNALISGGQLYLKGSGNGYGETQVYRAISLEHASAATLRVSFKFVGDVENVDVAYIGAMTASGAMVGEEFVATDYKSLTERVSMEAHTKVTREVDLSGTRGAQLEIKFYLAGELESSDEASLWIIKDGSYYKLDSYTASRCGKNTYNTKTYDLSAYASSHTVVKLYIDSGFAGPGEYFVIDYVKITFDDCEQSCQDLQYADNFASGGYSGNSGSIAFGSNWVEADAGGSGAAGGNALISGGQLYLKGSGNGYGETQVYRAISLEHASAATLRVSFKFVGDVENVDVAYIGAMTASGAMVGEEFVATDYKSLTERVYDLSALLGQRDVWVGFGVKANLHASDEYLMIEQVSVEYQTCASTTTTTTTTTTTTTTTTTTPCSVSQTVHDAFSQNSYSNNDGSKPWAASWVETDAGNGGASSGNVFIYNGALVLTRQFYGGSTKVTREVDLSGTRGAQLEIKFYLAGELESSDEASLWIIKDGSHYKLDSYTASRCGKNTYNTKTYDLSAYASSHTVVKLYIDSGFAGPGEYFVIDYVKITFDDCEQSCQDLQYADNFASGGYSGNSGSIAFGSNWVEADAGGSGAAGGNALISGGQLYLKGSGNGYGETQVYRAISLEHASAATLRVSFKFVGDVENVDVAYIGAMTASGAMVGEEFVATDYKSLTERVYDLSALLGQRDVWLQQQRRKQALGCVLG
;
A
#
# COMPACT_ATOMS: atom_id res chain seq x y z
N MET A 1 -9.57 -1.87 77.97
CA MET A 1 -8.63 -0.73 77.99
C MET A 1 -8.12 -0.55 76.55
N LYS A 2 -8.85 0.23 75.74
CA LYS A 2 -8.41 1.38 74.88
C LYS A 2 -7.41 1.01 73.75
N ALA A 3 -7.62 1.29 72.45
CA ALA A 3 -8.64 2.02 71.67
C ALA A 3 -8.39 1.74 70.14
N PHE A 4 -9.39 1.37 69.32
CA PHE A 4 -10.15 2.16 68.28
C PHE A 4 -9.45 2.34 66.90
N LEU A 5 -10.02 2.22 65.68
CA LEU A 5 -11.38 2.41 65.08
C LEU A 5 -11.38 1.68 63.67
N ALA A 6 -12.24 0.68 63.32
CA ALA A 6 -13.61 0.69 62.71
C ALA A 6 -13.68 1.10 61.20
N LEU A 7 -14.49 0.54 60.27
CA LEU A 7 -15.65 -0.37 60.29
C LEU A 7 -16.00 -0.92 58.87
N VAL A 8 -16.55 -2.14 58.82
CA VAL A 8 -17.26 -2.84 57.71
C VAL A 8 -18.75 -2.46 57.70
N PHE A 9 -19.51 -2.56 56.59
CA PHE A 9 -20.91 -3.01 56.66
C PHE A 9 -21.48 -3.63 55.37
N LEU A 10 -22.15 -4.78 55.57
CA LEU A 10 -23.04 -5.54 54.70
C LEU A 10 -24.41 -5.61 55.42
N LEU A 11 -25.55 -5.40 54.76
CA LEU A 11 -26.85 -6.12 54.92
C LEU A 11 -28.12 -5.28 54.55
N ALA A 12 -28.82 -5.78 53.52
CA ALA A 12 -30.23 -6.23 53.50
C ALA A 12 -31.44 -5.33 53.86
N VAL A 13 -32.50 -5.47 53.04
CA VAL A 13 -33.90 -5.87 53.40
C VAL A 13 -35.04 -5.05 52.72
N SER A 14 -35.97 -5.81 52.10
CA SER A 14 -37.44 -5.67 52.00
C SER A 14 -38.13 -4.84 50.90
N LYS A 15 -39.18 -5.49 50.36
CA LYS A 15 -40.41 -4.91 49.85
C LYS A 15 -40.99 -3.87 50.82
N VAL A 16 -41.17 -2.63 50.36
CA VAL A 16 -42.24 -1.73 50.80
C VAL A 16 -42.71 -0.93 49.57
N THR A 17 -44.02 -0.92 49.40
CA THR A 17 -44.84 -0.16 48.45
C THR A 17 -44.88 1.32 48.78
N GLU A 18 -45.23 2.13 47.77
CA GLU A 18 -45.61 3.56 47.81
C GLU A 18 -44.49 4.61 47.64
N ALA A 19 -44.91 5.67 46.94
CA ALA A 19 -44.14 6.66 46.23
C ALA A 19 -43.24 7.53 47.11
N ALA A 20 -42.00 7.72 46.69
CA ALA A 20 -41.17 8.82 47.12
C ALA A 20 -40.25 9.24 45.96
N GLU A 21 -40.28 10.53 45.66
CA GLU A 21 -39.46 11.22 44.67
C GLU A 21 -37.97 11.02 44.96
N THR A 22 -37.17 10.74 43.92
CA THR A 22 -35.70 10.64 44.03
C THR A 22 -35.07 11.73 43.17
N THR A 23 -34.34 12.65 43.79
CA THR A 23 -33.51 13.65 43.11
C THR A 23 -32.10 13.08 42.90
N LEU A 24 -31.59 13.11 41.66
CA LEU A 24 -30.24 12.65 41.31
C LEU A 24 -29.33 13.86 41.04
N SER A 25 -28.32 14.08 41.89
CA SER A 25 -27.28 15.10 41.63
C SER A 25 -25.97 14.44 41.21
N LEU A 26 -25.50 14.73 40.00
CA LEU A 26 -24.17 14.35 39.52
C LEU A 26 -23.17 15.49 39.80
N ARG A 27 -22.07 15.20 40.48
CA ARG A 27 -20.89 16.09 40.58
C ARG A 27 -19.70 15.41 39.88
N LEU A 28 -19.13 16.08 38.88
CA LEU A 28 -17.83 15.74 38.33
C LEU A 28 -16.74 16.54 39.07
N CYS A 29 -15.75 15.84 39.62
CA CYS A 29 -14.54 16.45 40.17
C CYS A 29 -13.39 16.25 39.18
N GLU A 30 -12.75 17.34 38.79
CA GLU A 30 -11.49 17.33 38.06
C GLU A 30 -10.33 17.45 39.06
N VAL A 31 -9.32 16.59 38.91
CA VAL A 31 -8.08 16.65 39.70
C VAL A 31 -7.00 17.25 38.80
N GLN A 32 -6.50 18.44 39.16
CA GLN A 32 -5.16 18.84 38.70
C GLN A 32 -4.42 19.71 39.71
N SER A 33 -3.11 19.47 39.74
CA SER A 33 -2.08 20.02 40.61
C SER A 33 -1.76 21.50 40.35
N CYS A 34 -1.55 22.26 41.45
CA CYS A 34 -0.67 23.43 41.67
C CYS A 34 -0.05 24.12 40.41
N GLN A 35 -0.10 25.44 40.16
CA GLN A 35 -0.24 26.63 41.00
C GLN A 35 -0.72 27.87 40.17
N HIS A 36 -1.47 28.75 40.86
CA HIS A 36 -1.77 30.19 40.64
C HIS A 36 -2.81 30.69 39.59
N ASN A 37 -3.87 31.27 40.19
CA ASN A 37 -4.92 32.21 39.73
C ASN A 37 -6.19 31.67 39.04
N VAL A 38 -7.30 31.86 39.77
CA VAL A 38 -8.67 31.38 39.57
C VAL A 38 -9.56 32.50 39.04
N THR A 39 -10.45 32.18 38.09
CA THR A 39 -11.75 32.82 37.91
C THR A 39 -12.82 31.74 37.73
N CYS A 40 -13.77 31.66 38.68
CA CYS A 40 -14.87 30.69 38.67
C CYS A 40 -15.92 31.01 37.59
N LEU A 41 -16.41 29.97 36.91
CA LEU A 41 -17.63 30.01 36.09
C LEU A 41 -18.80 29.38 36.88
N GLN A 42 -20.00 29.97 36.78
CA GLN A 42 -21.22 29.61 37.52
C GLN A 42 -21.72 28.17 37.26
N VAL A 43 -22.32 27.57 38.30
CA VAL A 43 -23.07 26.31 38.26
C VAL A 43 -24.55 26.61 37.97
N LEU A 44 -25.17 25.85 37.06
CA LEU A 44 -26.62 25.85 36.80
C LEU A 44 -27.21 24.50 37.26
N GLU A 45 -28.28 24.56 38.06
CA GLU A 45 -29.05 23.39 38.51
C GLU A 45 -30.37 23.30 37.74
N ALA A 46 -30.80 22.08 37.40
CA ALA A 46 -32.07 21.81 36.74
C ALA A 46 -32.86 20.76 37.52
N GLU A 47 -34.17 20.97 37.65
CA GLU A 47 -35.10 20.07 38.33
C GLU A 47 -36.02 19.39 37.29
N CYS A 48 -36.19 18.07 37.40
CA CYS A 48 -37.06 17.28 36.52
C CYS A 48 -38.12 16.56 37.34
N TYR A 49 -39.36 16.53 36.84
CA TYR A 49 -40.48 15.84 37.47
C TYR A 49 -41.17 14.91 36.47
N VAL A 50 -41.71 13.79 36.97
CA VAL A 50 -42.44 12.79 36.18
C VAL A 50 -43.88 12.76 36.69
N ASP A 51 -44.84 13.05 35.83
CA ASP A 51 -46.26 13.02 36.19
C ASP A 51 -46.84 11.60 36.11
N GLY A 52 -47.67 11.22 37.06
CA GLY A 52 -48.00 9.83 37.40
C GLY A 52 -48.92 9.08 36.43
N ASP A 53 -49.53 9.75 35.45
CA ASP A 53 -50.53 9.13 34.55
C ASP A 53 -50.34 9.47 33.05
N ALA A 54 -49.22 10.08 32.66
CA ALA A 54 -48.88 10.28 31.25
C ALA A 54 -47.39 9.99 31.03
N GLN A 55 -47.05 9.26 29.95
CA GLN A 55 -45.66 8.92 29.58
C GLN A 55 -44.86 10.14 29.08
N THR A 56 -44.75 11.20 29.89
CA THR A 56 -44.01 12.42 29.57
C THR A 56 -43.27 12.92 30.82
N THR A 57 -41.97 13.12 30.70
CA THR A 57 -41.10 13.73 31.73
C THR A 57 -40.83 15.18 31.35
N THR A 58 -40.99 16.12 32.28
CA THR A 58 -40.77 17.55 32.05
C THR A 58 -39.65 18.07 32.96
N CYS A 59 -38.67 18.76 32.40
CA CYS A 59 -37.55 19.36 33.13
C CYS A 59 -37.58 20.88 33.02
N LYS A 60 -37.40 21.59 34.14
CA LYS A 60 -37.23 23.05 34.18
C LYS A 60 -35.86 23.42 34.74
N VAL A 61 -35.19 24.35 34.05
CA VAL A 61 -33.96 24.99 34.52
C VAL A 61 -34.36 26.24 35.31
N ALA A 62 -33.90 26.36 36.56
CA ALA A 62 -34.23 27.52 37.38
C ALA A 62 -33.45 28.76 36.88
N GLY A 63 -34.16 29.78 36.38
CA GLY A 63 -33.59 31.12 36.15
C GLY A 63 -33.88 31.82 34.83
N GLN A 64 -34.78 31.34 33.97
CA GLN A 64 -35.27 32.12 32.84
C GLN A 64 -36.79 32.20 32.84
N ASP A 65 -37.30 33.43 32.89
CA ASP A 65 -38.71 33.75 32.65
C ASP A 65 -39.04 33.57 31.16
N ASP A 66 -40.10 32.80 30.93
CA ASP A 66 -40.95 32.69 29.74
C ASP A 66 -40.39 32.08 28.43
N GLN A 67 -41.06 30.98 28.03
CA GLN A 67 -41.21 30.39 26.68
C GLN A 67 -40.06 29.50 26.16
N GLU A 68 -40.05 28.22 26.57
CA GLU A 68 -39.87 27.07 25.65
C GLU A 68 -40.09 25.75 26.42
N GLU A 69 -41.15 25.02 26.07
CA GLU A 69 -41.55 23.76 26.69
C GLU A 69 -41.19 22.61 25.73
N PHE A 70 -40.25 21.74 26.13
CA PHE A 70 -39.83 20.59 25.33
C PHE A 70 -40.65 19.35 25.70
N VAL A 71 -41.40 18.81 24.73
CA VAL A 71 -42.21 17.58 24.88
C VAL A 71 -41.67 16.52 23.93
N PHE A 72 -41.29 15.35 24.46
CA PHE A 72 -40.86 14.19 23.66
C PHE A 72 -42.01 13.18 23.51
N GLN A 73 -42.26 12.67 22.30
CA GLN A 73 -43.24 11.61 22.02
C GLN A 73 -42.62 10.38 21.32
N ASN A 74 -43.23 9.23 21.61
CA ASN A 74 -42.83 7.83 21.44
C ASN A 74 -42.32 7.34 20.07
N THR A 75 -41.42 6.34 20.11
CA THR A 75 -41.34 5.27 19.09
C THR A 75 -41.12 3.87 19.73
N THR A 76 -42.06 3.00 19.35
CA THR A 76 -42.24 1.53 19.41
C THR A 76 -41.17 0.61 20.02
N CYS A 77 -41.59 -0.22 20.99
CA CYS A 77 -40.85 -1.35 21.54
C CYS A 77 -40.72 -2.54 20.58
N ILE A 78 -39.49 -3.05 20.39
CA ILE A 78 -39.24 -4.46 20.02
C ILE A 78 -38.51 -5.11 21.19
N THR A 79 -39.16 -6.06 21.84
CA THR A 79 -38.58 -6.93 22.87
C THR A 79 -37.65 -7.96 22.24
N LYS A 80 -36.36 -7.92 22.56
CA LYS A 80 -35.45 -9.07 22.46
C LYS A 80 -34.57 -9.14 23.72
N GLN A 81 -34.75 -10.20 24.50
CA GLN A 81 -33.88 -10.54 25.63
C GLN A 81 -32.44 -10.71 25.13
N MET A 82 -31.49 -10.02 25.75
CA MET A 82 -30.08 -10.43 25.79
C MET A 82 -29.51 -10.27 27.19
N SER A 83 -28.79 -11.30 27.58
CA SER A 83 -27.99 -11.47 28.79
C SER A 83 -26.80 -10.51 28.84
N HIS A 84 -26.49 -10.05 30.05
CA HIS A 84 -25.23 -9.45 30.52
C HIS A 84 -24.12 -9.29 29.47
N GLY A 85 -24.06 -8.11 28.86
CA GLY A 85 -22.93 -7.62 28.10
C GLY A 85 -22.95 -6.09 28.12
N LEU A 86 -21.90 -5.47 28.64
CA LEU A 86 -21.73 -4.01 28.66
C LEU A 86 -21.65 -3.49 27.22
N ALA A 87 -22.74 -2.90 26.73
CA ALA A 87 -22.77 -2.14 25.49
C ALA A 87 -22.65 -0.65 25.82
N THR A 88 -21.57 -0.02 25.37
CA THR A 88 -21.36 1.43 25.43
C THR A 88 -22.23 2.09 24.37
N PHE A 89 -23.33 2.74 24.78
CA PHE A 89 -24.16 3.57 23.91
C PHE A 89 -23.54 4.98 23.83
N SER A 90 -23.19 5.45 22.64
CA SER A 90 -22.85 6.87 22.39
C SER A 90 -24.05 7.54 21.73
N LEU A 91 -24.66 8.51 22.41
CA LEU A 91 -25.72 9.37 21.89
C LEU A 91 -25.10 10.70 21.48
N THR A 92 -24.98 10.97 20.17
CA THR A 92 -24.72 12.32 19.67
C THR A 92 -26.06 13.01 19.41
N ASN A 93 -26.34 14.05 20.20
CA ASN A 93 -27.51 14.89 20.08
C ASN A 93 -27.16 16.08 19.15
N GLU A 94 -27.59 16.04 17.89
CA GLU A 94 -27.47 17.17 16.97
C GLU A 94 -28.55 18.21 17.27
N VAL A 95 -28.15 19.32 17.90
CA VAL A 95 -28.95 20.53 17.98
C VAL A 95 -28.68 21.38 16.73
N ASN A 96 -29.69 21.48 15.86
CA ASN A 96 -29.68 22.33 14.69
C ASN A 96 -29.53 23.82 15.06
N ARG A 97 -28.39 24.44 14.71
CA ARG A 97 -28.24 25.90 14.57
C ARG A 97 -27.54 26.23 13.24
N PRO A 98 -28.12 27.07 12.37
CA PRO A 98 -27.48 27.44 11.11
C PRO A 98 -26.56 28.64 11.35
N ASN A 99 -25.25 28.39 11.43
CA ASN A 99 -24.16 29.19 10.82
C ASN A 99 -22.83 29.01 11.57
N GLN A 100 -21.81 28.62 10.79
CA GLN A 100 -20.37 28.65 11.10
C GLN A 100 -19.86 27.78 12.24
N GLN A 101 -19.79 26.47 12.02
CA GLN A 101 -18.62 25.70 12.47
C GLN A 101 -18.13 24.79 11.35
N LYS A 102 -16.89 25.04 10.92
CA LYS A 102 -16.15 24.17 10.02
C LYS A 102 -15.58 23.06 10.90
N GLU A 103 -16.40 22.05 11.21
CA GLU A 103 -15.91 20.88 11.95
C GLU A 103 -14.94 20.11 11.05
N ARG A 104 -13.66 20.33 11.34
CA ARG A 104 -12.56 19.53 10.81
C ARG A 104 -12.61 18.20 11.55
N ILE A 105 -13.29 17.21 10.98
CA ILE A 105 -13.26 15.82 11.45
C ILE A 105 -11.80 15.35 11.38
N ARG A 106 -11.08 15.44 12.51
CA ARG A 106 -9.75 14.85 12.67
C ARG A 106 -9.93 13.35 12.91
N ARG A 107 -10.05 12.56 11.84
CA ARG A 107 -9.69 11.13 11.93
C ARG A 107 -8.19 11.10 12.23
N THR A 108 -7.83 10.85 13.50
CA THR A 108 -6.45 10.87 14.00
C THR A 108 -6.03 9.53 14.62
N SER A 109 -6.82 8.47 14.48
CA SER A 109 -6.59 7.22 15.22
C SER A 109 -5.74 6.17 14.51
N ASP A 110 -5.52 6.24 13.20
CA ASP A 110 -5.07 5.05 12.45
C ASP A 110 -3.63 5.14 11.90
N CYS A 111 -2.85 6.18 12.25
CA CYS A 111 -1.46 6.31 11.79
C CYS A 111 -0.39 6.00 12.84
N THR A 112 -0.79 5.69 14.07
CA THR A 112 0.17 5.47 15.15
C THR A 112 0.72 4.04 15.06
N GLN A 113 1.99 3.93 14.69
CA GLN A 113 2.75 2.69 14.67
C GLN A 113 3.59 2.54 15.92
N SER A 114 4.08 1.33 16.18
CA SER A 114 5.07 1.11 17.23
C SER A 114 6.02 -0.04 16.91
N VAL A 115 7.28 0.11 17.33
CA VAL A 115 8.18 -1.02 17.57
C VAL A 115 8.19 -1.29 19.08
N HIS A 116 8.22 -2.55 19.47
CA HIS A 116 8.12 -2.94 20.88
C HIS A 116 8.89 -4.23 21.13
N ASP A 117 9.54 -4.32 22.29
CA ASP A 117 10.12 -5.54 22.81
C ASP A 117 9.82 -5.65 24.31
N ALA A 118 9.02 -6.66 24.64
CA ALA A 118 8.66 -7.05 26.01
C ALA A 118 9.55 -8.19 26.53
N PHE A 119 10.59 -8.58 25.79
CA PHE A 119 11.54 -9.64 26.12
C PHE A 119 10.87 -10.94 26.57
N SER A 120 9.70 -11.26 26.01
CA SER A 120 8.87 -12.40 26.40
C SER A 120 9.53 -13.76 26.12
N GLN A 121 10.58 -13.76 25.30
CA GLN A 121 11.43 -14.90 24.97
C GLN A 121 12.90 -14.54 25.23
N ASN A 122 13.74 -15.55 25.54
CA ASN A 122 15.19 -15.36 25.67
C ASN A 122 15.85 -15.16 24.28
N SER A 123 15.51 -14.06 23.60
CA SER A 123 15.96 -13.73 22.25
C SER A 123 16.23 -12.25 22.10
N TYR A 124 17.19 -11.90 21.23
CA TYR A 124 17.47 -10.54 20.78
C TYR A 124 16.64 -10.10 19.57
N SER A 125 15.94 -11.02 18.92
CA SER A 125 15.15 -10.75 17.72
C SER A 125 13.65 -10.61 17.99
N ASN A 126 13.24 -10.49 19.26
CA ASN A 126 11.82 -10.40 19.60
C ASN A 126 11.19 -9.08 19.09
N ASN A 127 9.95 -9.14 18.60
CA ASN A 127 9.22 -8.02 18.01
C ASN A 127 7.74 -8.07 18.42
N ASP A 128 7.35 -7.26 19.40
CA ASP A 128 5.99 -7.21 19.96
C ASP A 128 5.21 -5.95 19.52
N GLY A 129 5.72 -5.22 18.53
CA GLY A 129 5.14 -3.97 18.03
C GLY A 129 4.22 -4.17 16.83
N SER A 130 3.57 -3.09 16.37
CA SER A 130 2.83 -3.10 15.10
C SER A 130 3.74 -3.05 13.86
N LYS A 131 5.01 -2.68 14.07
CA LYS A 131 6.10 -2.77 13.10
C LYS A 131 7.27 -3.56 13.71
N PRO A 132 8.02 -4.33 12.90
CA PRO A 132 9.26 -4.95 13.36
C PRO A 132 10.34 -3.87 13.58
N TRP A 133 11.28 -4.14 14.48
CA TRP A 133 12.52 -3.38 14.57
C TRP A 133 13.36 -3.57 13.30
N ALA A 134 14.22 -2.61 12.95
CA ALA A 134 15.08 -2.69 11.77
C ALA A 134 16.16 -3.79 11.89
N ALA A 135 16.58 -4.10 13.12
CA ALA A 135 17.52 -5.16 13.44
C ALA A 135 17.23 -5.79 14.81
N SER A 136 17.85 -6.94 15.09
CA SER A 136 17.90 -7.54 16.44
C SER A 136 18.73 -6.68 17.40
N TRP A 137 18.57 -6.88 18.71
CA TRP A 137 19.51 -6.34 19.69
C TRP A 137 20.92 -6.89 19.43
N VAL A 138 21.91 -5.99 19.47
CA VAL A 138 23.33 -6.31 19.32
C VAL A 138 24.02 -6.06 20.64
N GLU A 139 24.48 -7.12 21.30
CA GLU A 139 25.30 -7.01 22.50
C GLU A 139 26.74 -6.63 22.16
N THR A 140 27.39 -5.91 23.07
CA THR A 140 28.84 -5.76 23.07
C THR A 140 29.28 -5.81 24.52
N ASP A 141 29.75 -6.98 24.93
CA ASP A 141 30.33 -7.20 26.24
C ASP A 141 31.44 -8.27 26.15
N PRO A 142 32.33 -8.37 27.15
CA PRO A 142 33.46 -9.31 27.11
C PRO A 142 33.06 -10.80 27.18
N GLY A 143 31.82 -11.10 27.57
CA GLY A 143 31.32 -12.45 27.85
C GLY A 143 30.79 -13.21 26.64
N ASN A 144 30.37 -12.52 25.56
CA ASN A 144 29.83 -13.10 24.31
C ASN A 144 28.80 -14.23 24.54
N GLY A 145 27.90 -14.05 25.51
CA GLY A 145 27.02 -15.12 25.98
C GLY A 145 25.68 -15.24 25.25
N GLY A 146 25.33 -14.26 24.40
CA GLY A 146 24.03 -14.16 23.74
C GLY A 146 22.86 -13.99 24.72
N ALA A 147 21.63 -13.96 24.20
CA ALA A 147 20.42 -13.67 24.98
C ALA A 147 20.13 -14.59 26.19
N SER A 148 20.83 -15.71 26.37
CA SER A 148 20.61 -16.63 27.50
C SER A 148 21.72 -16.61 28.56
N SER A 149 22.85 -15.92 28.35
CA SER A 149 23.98 -15.91 29.28
C SER A 149 24.92 -14.72 29.07
N GLY A 150 25.95 -14.54 29.90
CA GLY A 150 26.92 -13.46 29.74
C GLY A 150 26.56 -12.20 30.54
N ASN A 151 27.06 -11.04 30.10
CA ASN A 151 26.82 -9.77 30.80
C ASN A 151 25.59 -9.02 30.30
N VAL A 152 25.10 -9.36 29.10
CA VAL A 152 23.79 -8.97 28.58
C VAL A 152 23.02 -10.26 28.37
N PHE A 153 21.86 -10.42 28.99
CA PHE A 153 21.04 -11.62 28.82
C PHE A 153 19.57 -11.30 29.12
N VAL A 154 18.66 -12.13 28.65
CA VAL A 154 17.24 -12.05 28.97
C VAL A 154 16.92 -13.05 30.06
N ASN A 155 16.24 -12.60 31.12
CA ASN A 155 15.86 -13.44 32.25
C ASN A 155 14.49 -13.02 32.78
N ASN A 156 13.59 -13.99 32.94
CA ASN A 156 12.22 -13.77 33.44
C ASN A 156 11.46 -12.66 32.69
N GLY A 157 11.59 -12.58 31.37
CA GLY A 157 10.87 -11.58 30.57
C GLY A 157 11.51 -10.19 30.56
N ALA A 158 12.77 -10.03 30.99
CA ALA A 158 13.44 -8.73 31.02
C ALA A 158 14.88 -8.84 30.54
N LEU A 159 15.38 -7.78 29.91
CA LEU A 159 16.77 -7.61 29.52
C LEU A 159 17.61 -7.18 30.71
N VAL A 160 18.67 -7.92 31.01
CA VAL A 160 19.54 -7.73 32.16
C VAL A 160 20.94 -7.39 31.68
N LEU A 161 21.47 -6.25 32.15
CA LEU A 161 22.87 -5.86 31.98
C LEU A 161 23.58 -5.95 33.33
N THR A 162 24.80 -6.50 33.34
CA THR A 162 25.71 -6.55 34.50
C THR A 162 27.15 -6.31 34.06
N GLN A 163 28.09 -6.14 34.99
CA GLN A 163 29.50 -5.93 34.67
C GLN A 163 30.39 -6.84 35.52
N GLN A 164 30.66 -8.07 35.09
CA GLN A 164 31.47 -8.99 35.91
C GLN A 164 32.97 -8.64 36.03
N SER A 165 33.48 -7.66 35.26
CA SER A 165 34.89 -7.24 35.34
C SER A 165 35.08 -5.74 35.13
N TYR A 166 35.90 -5.12 36.00
CA TYR A 166 36.14 -3.67 36.08
C TYR A 166 36.64 -2.99 34.79
N ASN A 167 37.05 -3.75 33.76
CA ASN A 167 37.67 -3.22 32.54
C ASN A 167 36.83 -3.44 31.27
N GLY A 168 35.61 -3.97 31.38
CA GLY A 168 34.72 -4.19 30.23
C GLY A 168 33.57 -3.18 30.20
N TYR A 169 33.24 -2.66 29.02
CA TYR A 169 31.99 -1.93 28.81
C TYR A 169 30.89 -2.93 28.44
N THR A 170 29.80 -2.98 29.22
CA THR A 170 28.61 -3.77 28.88
C THR A 170 27.59 -2.86 28.21
N LYS A 171 27.23 -3.17 26.98
CA LYS A 171 26.23 -2.40 26.23
C LYS A 171 25.41 -3.26 25.29
N VAL A 172 24.24 -2.76 24.94
CA VAL A 172 23.36 -3.39 23.96
C VAL A 172 22.66 -2.30 23.14
N THR A 173 22.54 -2.52 21.84
CA THR A 173 21.98 -1.54 20.90
C THR A 173 20.95 -2.15 19.98
N ARG A 174 19.94 -1.39 19.57
CA ARG A 174 18.97 -1.82 18.55
C ARG A 174 18.50 -0.67 17.69
N GLU A 175 18.40 -0.92 16.39
CA GLU A 175 18.07 0.08 15.36
C GLU A 175 16.57 0.07 15.03
N VAL A 176 16.03 1.26 14.79
CA VAL A 176 14.67 1.53 14.32
C VAL A 176 14.72 2.57 13.20
N ASP A 177 13.93 2.35 12.15
CA ASP A 177 13.68 3.36 11.12
C ASP A 177 12.57 4.30 11.61
N LEU A 178 12.91 5.56 11.84
CA LEU A 178 11.97 6.63 12.17
C LEU A 178 11.91 7.70 11.07
N SER A 179 12.39 7.39 9.87
CA SER A 179 12.33 8.32 8.74
C SER A 179 10.87 8.68 8.39
N GLY A 180 10.63 9.93 8.00
CA GLY A 180 9.28 10.41 7.67
C GLY A 180 8.35 10.68 8.86
N THR A 181 8.70 10.20 10.07
CA THR A 181 7.85 10.38 11.26
C THR A 181 7.84 11.84 11.75
N ARG A 182 6.68 12.33 12.19
CA ARG A 182 6.54 13.69 12.77
C ARG A 182 6.72 13.73 14.28
N GLY A 183 6.38 12.61 14.92
CA GLY A 183 6.43 12.43 16.35
C GLY A 183 6.89 11.01 16.64
N ALA A 184 7.84 10.86 17.55
CA ALA A 184 8.27 9.56 18.05
C ALA A 184 8.43 9.65 19.57
N GLN A 185 7.99 8.63 20.29
CA GLN A 185 8.02 8.58 21.74
C GLN A 185 8.53 7.22 22.21
N LEU A 186 9.66 7.21 22.92
CA LEU A 186 10.23 6.02 23.54
C LEU A 186 9.72 5.88 24.98
N GLU A 187 9.14 4.73 25.30
CA GLU A 187 8.83 4.28 26.65
C GLU A 187 9.74 3.10 27.02
N ILE A 188 10.28 3.13 28.23
CA ILE A 188 11.00 2.00 28.83
C ILE A 188 10.52 1.76 30.25
N LYS A 189 10.52 0.50 30.68
CA LYS A 189 10.43 0.12 32.09
C LYS A 189 11.79 -0.38 32.56
N PHE A 190 12.23 0.01 33.73
CA PHE A 190 13.52 -0.45 34.25
C PHE A 190 13.59 -0.44 35.77
N TYR A 191 14.54 -1.18 36.33
CA TYR A 191 14.96 -1.03 37.72
C TYR A 191 16.45 -1.37 37.87
N LEU A 192 17.01 -0.95 39.00
CA LEU A 192 18.36 -1.31 39.40
C LEU A 192 18.29 -2.33 40.55
N ALA A 193 19.15 -3.34 40.52
CA ALA A 193 19.24 -4.38 41.54
C ALA A 193 20.66 -4.46 42.13
N GLY A 194 20.78 -5.05 43.32
CA GLY A 194 22.07 -5.27 44.00
C GLY A 194 22.50 -4.21 45.01
N GLU A 195 23.71 -4.34 45.53
CA GLU A 195 24.30 -3.42 46.51
C GLU A 195 24.98 -2.21 45.88
N LEU A 196 24.27 -1.57 44.96
CA LEU A 196 24.78 -0.48 44.14
C LEU A 196 25.42 0.65 44.96
N GLU A 197 26.64 0.99 44.61
CA GLU A 197 27.37 2.13 45.15
C GLU A 197 26.95 3.45 44.50
N SER A 198 27.31 4.58 45.12
CA SER A 198 27.00 5.91 44.57
C SER A 198 27.70 6.20 43.23
N SER A 199 28.72 5.42 42.89
CA SER A 199 29.45 5.47 41.63
C SER A 199 28.80 4.67 40.50
N ASP A 200 27.75 3.91 40.80
CA ASP A 200 27.17 2.99 39.83
C ASP A 200 26.19 3.74 38.95
N GLU A 201 26.47 3.72 37.65
CA GLU A 201 25.72 4.46 36.65
C GLU A 201 25.44 3.57 35.44
N ALA A 202 24.16 3.48 35.11
CA ALA A 202 23.70 3.00 33.81
C ALA A 202 23.08 4.18 33.03
N SER A 203 23.04 4.11 31.71
CA SER A 203 22.52 5.18 30.87
C SER A 203 21.78 4.71 29.64
N LEU A 204 20.87 5.58 29.20
CA LEU A 204 20.13 5.47 27.96
C LEU A 204 20.67 6.51 26.97
N TRP A 205 21.00 6.06 25.77
CA TRP A 205 21.47 6.89 24.68
C TRP A 205 20.66 6.63 23.41
N ILE A 206 20.59 7.65 22.56
CA ILE A 206 20.14 7.55 21.17
C ILE A 206 21.34 7.84 20.26
N ILE A 207 21.49 7.04 19.21
CA ILE A 207 22.45 7.29 18.14
C ILE A 207 21.63 7.67 16.90
N LYS A 208 21.89 8.84 16.34
CA LYS A 208 21.26 9.31 15.11
C LYS A 208 22.34 9.51 14.06
N ASP A 209 22.31 8.71 13.00
CA ASP A 209 23.24 8.83 11.87
C ASP A 209 24.71 8.86 12.33
N GLY A 210 25.03 7.99 13.32
CA GLY A 210 26.36 7.89 13.94
C GLY A 210 26.67 8.91 15.05
N SER A 211 25.83 9.90 15.29
CA SER A 211 25.99 10.89 16.38
C SER A 211 25.31 10.43 17.68
N TYR A 212 25.95 10.63 18.84
CA TYR A 212 25.49 10.09 20.14
C TYR A 212 24.83 11.16 21.02
N TYR A 213 23.67 10.83 21.59
CA TYR A 213 22.89 11.69 22.48
C TYR A 213 22.51 10.94 23.75
N LYS A 214 23.03 11.34 24.92
CA LYS A 214 22.63 10.76 26.22
C LYS A 214 21.27 11.33 26.62
N LEU A 215 20.27 10.48 26.78
CA LEU A 215 18.93 10.89 27.21
C LEU A 215 18.80 10.93 28.74
N ASP A 216 19.38 9.94 29.43
CA ASP A 216 19.27 9.85 30.89
C ASP A 216 20.41 9.06 31.53
N SER A 217 20.55 9.19 32.85
CA SER A 217 21.39 8.35 33.68
C SER A 217 20.70 7.88 34.97
N TYR A 218 20.94 6.61 35.27
CA TYR A 218 20.31 5.87 36.35
C TYR A 218 21.38 5.50 37.38
N THR A 219 21.21 6.02 38.60
CA THR A 219 22.02 5.67 39.76
C THR A 219 21.10 5.21 40.88
N ALA A 220 21.62 4.43 41.83
CA ALA A 220 20.85 3.91 42.96
C ALA A 220 20.12 5.02 43.75
N SER A 221 20.75 6.19 43.87
CA SER A 221 20.20 7.35 44.56
C SER A 221 18.99 7.99 43.87
N ARG A 222 18.83 7.82 42.56
CA ARG A 222 17.80 8.50 41.75
C ARG A 222 16.57 7.64 41.48
N CYS A 223 16.72 6.32 41.37
CA CYS A 223 15.68 5.44 40.83
C CYS A 223 15.09 4.44 41.83
N GLY A 224 15.71 4.28 43.02
CA GLY A 224 15.33 3.23 43.96
C GLY A 224 15.75 1.82 43.48
N LYS A 225 15.82 0.86 44.39
CA LYS A 225 16.23 -0.53 44.11
C LYS A 225 15.00 -1.44 43.95
N ASN A 226 15.08 -2.44 43.07
CA ASN A 226 14.12 -3.55 42.92
C ASN A 226 12.65 -3.12 42.70
N THR A 227 12.41 -1.94 42.12
CA THR A 227 11.07 -1.46 41.78
C THR A 227 11.09 -0.92 40.36
N TYR A 228 10.21 -1.42 39.49
CA TYR A 228 10.10 -0.92 38.11
C TYR A 228 9.70 0.55 38.10
N ASN A 229 10.45 1.34 37.33
CA ASN A 229 10.16 2.71 36.97
C ASN A 229 9.82 2.75 35.48
N THR A 230 8.80 3.51 35.10
CA THR A 230 8.51 3.81 33.69
C THR A 230 9.04 5.20 33.35
N LYS A 231 9.72 5.33 32.22
CA LYS A 231 10.17 6.62 31.67
C LYS A 231 9.76 6.73 30.22
N THR A 232 9.43 7.96 29.83
CA THR A 232 9.01 8.29 28.46
C THR A 232 9.85 9.45 27.95
N TYR A 233 10.35 9.34 26.72
CA TYR A 233 11.23 10.31 26.07
C TYR A 233 10.65 10.69 24.70
N ASP A 234 10.68 11.97 24.36
CA ASP A 234 10.38 12.44 23.01
C ASP A 234 11.59 12.21 22.11
N LEU A 235 11.42 11.37 21.08
CA LEU A 235 12.43 11.04 20.10
C LEU A 235 12.34 11.85 18.81
N SER A 236 11.40 12.78 18.69
CA SER A 236 11.09 13.47 17.42
C SER A 236 12.30 14.20 16.82
N ALA A 237 13.17 14.78 17.66
CA ALA A 237 14.41 15.42 17.19
C ALA A 237 15.48 14.42 16.71
N TYR A 238 15.38 13.18 17.15
CA TYR A 238 16.33 12.11 16.86
C TYR A 238 15.89 11.20 15.72
N ALA A 239 14.68 11.39 15.16
CA ALA A 239 14.16 10.60 14.05
C ALA A 239 15.07 10.66 12.81
N SER A 240 15.50 9.48 12.35
CA SER A 240 16.17 9.20 11.08
C SER A 240 15.97 7.73 10.69
N SER A 241 16.36 7.34 9.48
CA SER A 241 16.37 5.94 9.05
C SER A 241 17.37 5.06 9.81
N HIS A 242 18.30 5.68 10.55
CA HIS A 242 19.34 5.02 11.33
C HIS A 242 19.33 5.50 12.79
N THR A 243 18.15 5.46 13.41
CA THR A 243 18.00 5.77 14.83
C THR A 243 18.27 4.51 15.66
N VAL A 244 19.21 4.57 16.59
CA VAL A 244 19.59 3.41 17.43
C VAL A 244 19.37 3.72 18.89
N VAL A 245 18.64 2.85 19.60
CA VAL A 245 18.54 2.86 21.07
C VAL A 245 19.76 2.13 21.64
N LYS A 246 20.46 2.75 22.60
CA LYS A 246 21.62 2.17 23.27
C LYS A 246 21.43 2.19 24.79
N LEU A 247 21.53 1.01 25.40
CA LEU A 247 21.58 0.82 26.86
C LEU A 247 23.01 0.48 27.25
N TYR A 248 23.51 1.11 28.31
CA TYR A 248 24.93 1.12 28.63
C TYR A 248 25.18 1.13 30.13
N ILE A 249 26.11 0.31 30.62
CA ILE A 249 26.67 0.44 31.97
C ILE A 249 27.89 1.36 31.89
N ASP A 250 27.79 2.57 32.44
CA ASP A 250 28.87 3.56 32.44
C ASP A 250 29.98 3.17 33.42
N SER A 251 29.61 2.80 34.65
CA SER A 251 30.54 2.38 35.69
C SER A 251 29.84 1.63 36.82
N GLY A 252 30.60 0.81 37.54
CA GLY A 252 30.32 0.47 38.94
C GLY A 252 29.59 -0.84 39.22
N PHE A 253 28.92 -1.46 38.24
CA PHE A 253 28.10 -2.67 38.42
C PHE A 253 28.93 -3.98 38.59
N ALA A 254 30.06 -3.91 39.30
CA ALA A 254 31.01 -5.00 39.48
C ALA A 254 30.77 -5.86 40.72
N GLY A 255 29.87 -5.43 41.61
CA GLY A 255 29.46 -6.17 42.78
C GLY A 255 28.56 -7.36 42.42
N PRO A 256 28.60 -8.45 43.21
CA PRO A 256 27.75 -9.60 42.99
C PRO A 256 26.27 -9.22 43.15
N GLY A 257 25.49 -9.47 42.10
CA GLY A 257 24.04 -9.20 42.09
C GLY A 257 23.67 -7.79 41.65
N GLU A 258 24.61 -7.00 41.13
CA GLU A 258 24.34 -5.68 40.56
C GLU A 258 23.88 -5.78 39.10
N TYR A 259 22.66 -5.29 38.87
CA TYR A 259 22.01 -5.39 37.57
C TYR A 259 21.31 -4.09 37.19
N PHE A 260 21.39 -3.74 35.91
CA PHE A 260 20.45 -2.84 35.26
C PHE A 260 19.46 -3.69 34.48
N VAL A 261 18.21 -3.72 34.93
CA VAL A 261 17.15 -4.54 34.33
C VAL A 261 16.20 -3.63 33.59
N ILE A 262 15.96 -3.92 32.31
CA ILE A 262 15.06 -3.21 31.42
C ILE A 262 13.99 -4.18 30.92
N ASP A 263 12.77 -3.69 30.84
CA ASP A 263 11.62 -4.36 30.25
C ASP A 263 10.82 -3.34 29.42
N TYR A 264 9.95 -3.80 28.55
CA TYR A 264 8.96 -2.99 27.84
C TYR A 264 9.61 -1.80 27.10
N VAL A 265 10.50 -2.09 26.15
CA VAL A 265 11.09 -1.04 25.29
C VAL A 265 10.15 -0.82 24.11
N LYS A 266 9.43 0.30 24.12
CA LYS A 266 8.44 0.62 23.09
C LYS A 266 8.71 1.99 22.48
N ILE A 267 8.77 2.09 21.16
CA ILE A 267 8.74 3.38 20.47
C ILE A 267 7.43 3.48 19.71
N THR A 268 6.64 4.49 20.03
CA THR A 268 5.39 4.81 19.34
C THR A 268 5.64 6.00 18.41
N PHE A 269 5.25 5.93 17.15
CA PHE A 269 5.52 6.98 16.16
C PHE A 269 4.42 7.09 15.12
N ASP A 270 4.29 8.28 14.54
CA ASP A 270 3.31 8.54 13.48
C ASP A 270 3.92 8.24 12.11
N ASP A 271 3.45 7.16 11.48
CA ASP A 271 3.89 6.69 10.15
C ASP A 271 2.82 7.02 9.08
N CYS A 272 2.12 8.15 9.22
CA CYS A 272 1.30 8.61 8.11
C CYS A 272 2.25 8.97 6.96
N GLU A 273 2.36 8.10 5.96
CA GLU A 273 2.71 8.52 4.61
C GLU A 273 1.82 9.74 4.30
N GLN A 274 2.44 10.89 4.01
CA GLN A 274 1.81 12.19 4.13
C GLN A 274 0.39 12.21 3.54
N SER A 275 -0.63 12.23 4.39
CA SER A 275 -1.96 12.66 3.95
C SER A 275 -1.78 14.10 3.48
N CYS A 276 -1.94 14.34 2.18
CA CYS A 276 -1.79 15.64 1.51
C CYS A 276 -2.36 16.75 2.40
N GLN A 277 -1.49 17.57 3.01
CA GLN A 277 -1.95 18.80 3.64
C GLN A 277 -2.04 19.87 2.57
N ASP A 278 -3.16 20.61 2.55
CA ASP A 278 -3.29 21.82 1.75
C ASP A 278 -2.27 22.86 2.23
N LEU A 279 -1.14 22.91 1.55
CA LEU A 279 -0.11 23.92 1.72
C LEU A 279 -0.51 25.16 0.91
N GLN A 280 -0.53 26.33 1.55
CA GLN A 280 -1.02 27.57 0.94
C GLN A 280 0.04 28.66 1.05
N TYR A 281 0.47 29.20 -0.08
CA TYR A 281 1.05 30.54 -0.16
C TYR A 281 -0.10 31.53 -0.34
N ALA A 282 -0.18 32.57 0.49
CA ALA A 282 -1.22 33.59 0.34
C ALA A 282 -0.73 34.95 0.82
N ASP A 283 -1.12 36.03 0.15
CA ASP A 283 -0.89 37.40 0.59
C ASP A 283 -2.19 38.19 0.46
N ASN A 284 -2.68 38.75 1.55
CA ASN A 284 -3.84 39.63 1.59
C ASN A 284 -3.44 41.11 1.59
N PHE A 285 -2.15 41.41 1.37
CA PHE A 285 -1.56 42.74 1.29
C PHE A 285 -1.84 43.65 2.51
N ALA A 286 -2.23 43.08 3.65
CA ALA A 286 -2.57 43.84 4.86
C ALA A 286 -1.39 44.59 5.48
N SER A 287 -0.15 44.18 5.16
CA SER A 287 1.08 44.76 5.72
C SER A 287 1.46 46.13 5.17
N GLY A 288 0.79 46.61 4.10
CA GLY A 288 1.14 47.88 3.44
C GLY A 288 2.48 47.84 2.68
N GLY A 289 3.13 46.68 2.59
CA GLY A 289 4.42 46.48 1.93
C GLY A 289 4.50 45.15 1.18
N TYR A 290 5.59 44.96 0.44
CA TYR A 290 5.82 43.76 -0.39
C TYR A 290 6.16 42.49 0.40
N SER A 291 6.20 42.54 1.74
CA SER A 291 6.58 41.41 2.60
C SER A 291 5.39 40.66 3.22
N GLY A 292 4.16 40.95 2.79
CA GLY A 292 2.96 40.31 3.33
C GLY A 292 3.01 38.77 3.23
N ASN A 293 2.45 38.09 4.21
CA ASN A 293 2.23 36.64 4.16
C ASN A 293 1.06 36.26 5.07
N SER A 294 0.07 35.63 4.48
CA SER A 294 -1.18 35.18 5.10
C SER A 294 -1.45 33.69 4.87
N GLY A 295 -0.53 32.99 4.19
CA GLY A 295 -0.63 31.56 3.92
C GLY A 295 -0.02 30.69 5.03
N SER A 296 -0.22 29.38 4.92
CA SER A 296 0.42 28.38 5.80
C SER A 296 1.91 28.18 5.50
N ILE A 297 2.39 28.62 4.32
CA ILE A 297 3.80 28.67 3.96
C ILE A 297 4.21 30.12 3.67
N ALA A 298 5.39 30.50 4.16
CA ALA A 298 6.01 31.76 3.80
C ALA A 298 6.62 31.73 2.39
N PHE A 299 6.34 32.78 1.62
CA PHE A 299 7.06 33.02 0.38
C PHE A 299 8.56 33.19 0.66
N GLY A 300 9.41 32.68 -0.25
CA GLY A 300 10.87 32.73 -0.09
C GLY A 300 11.49 34.12 -0.31
N SER A 301 10.73 35.07 -0.87
CA SER A 301 11.17 36.46 -1.11
C SER A 301 10.04 37.44 -0.76
N ASN A 302 10.29 38.75 -0.86
CA ASN A 302 9.23 39.77 -0.96
C ASN A 302 8.68 39.81 -2.39
N TRP A 303 7.53 40.46 -2.60
CA TRP A 303 7.11 40.89 -3.94
C TRP A 303 8.14 41.86 -4.54
N VAL A 304 8.37 41.75 -5.83
CA VAL A 304 9.32 42.56 -6.59
C VAL A 304 8.55 43.30 -7.69
N GLU A 305 8.69 44.61 -7.74
CA GLU A 305 8.20 45.47 -8.82
C GLU A 305 9.25 45.52 -9.94
N ALA A 306 8.85 45.20 -11.17
CA ALA A 306 9.76 45.07 -12.32
C ALA A 306 9.79 46.29 -13.25
N ASP A 307 9.27 47.43 -12.81
CA ASP A 307 9.22 48.62 -13.66
C ASP A 307 10.50 49.49 -13.54
N ALA A 308 10.73 50.35 -14.53
CA ALA A 308 11.91 51.22 -14.59
C ALA A 308 11.84 52.42 -13.61
N GLY A 309 10.76 52.54 -12.81
CA GLY A 309 10.44 53.71 -11.99
C GLY A 309 10.58 53.50 -10.47
N GLY A 310 10.52 52.25 -9.99
CA GLY A 310 10.96 51.80 -8.66
C GLY A 310 10.67 52.76 -7.50
N SER A 311 9.39 53.00 -7.17
CA SER A 311 9.02 53.85 -6.01
C SER A 311 8.62 53.06 -4.76
N GLY A 312 8.63 51.73 -4.83
CA GLY A 312 8.33 50.83 -3.70
C GLY A 312 6.85 50.85 -3.33
N ALA A 313 6.42 49.97 -2.42
CA ALA A 313 5.00 49.72 -2.15
C ALA A 313 4.15 50.93 -1.71
N ALA A 314 4.75 52.09 -1.39
CA ALA A 314 4.07 53.30 -0.94
C ALA A 314 3.80 54.34 -2.07
N GLY A 315 4.26 54.10 -3.30
CA GLY A 315 4.01 54.97 -4.45
C GLY A 315 4.56 54.38 -5.75
N GLY A 316 4.08 54.86 -6.89
CA GLY A 316 4.51 54.36 -8.20
C GLY A 316 3.39 53.71 -8.98
N ASN A 317 3.79 52.87 -9.94
CA ASN A 317 2.83 52.12 -10.74
C ASN A 317 2.34 50.86 -10.03
N ALA A 318 3.11 50.29 -9.09
CA ALA A 318 2.61 49.31 -8.12
C ALA A 318 2.50 49.92 -6.72
N LEU A 319 1.28 49.99 -6.18
CA LEU A 319 0.98 50.61 -4.88
C LEU A 319 0.20 49.63 -4.01
N ILE A 320 0.58 49.46 -2.74
CA ILE A 320 -0.25 48.74 -1.76
C ILE A 320 -0.96 49.76 -0.87
N SER A 321 -2.30 49.76 -0.91
CA SER A 321 -3.12 50.64 -0.08
C SER A 321 -4.40 49.94 0.35
N GLY A 322 -4.82 50.13 1.60
CA GLY A 322 -6.06 49.55 2.12
C GLY A 322 -6.14 48.01 2.05
N GLY A 323 -5.00 47.31 2.12
CA GLY A 323 -4.96 45.84 2.00
C GLY A 323 -5.10 45.34 0.56
N GLN A 324 -4.80 46.17 -0.44
CA GLN A 324 -4.92 45.82 -1.86
C GLN A 324 -3.68 46.26 -2.64
N LEU A 325 -3.27 45.48 -3.63
CA LEU A 325 -2.26 45.84 -4.62
C LEU A 325 -2.94 46.52 -5.82
N TYR A 326 -2.50 47.73 -6.14
CA TYR A 326 -2.92 48.51 -7.29
C TYR A 326 -1.80 48.52 -8.33
N LEU A 327 -2.12 48.17 -9.57
CA LEU A 327 -1.22 48.28 -10.71
C LEU A 327 -1.75 49.33 -11.67
N LYS A 328 -0.91 50.28 -12.07
CA LYS A 328 -1.25 51.37 -12.98
C LYS A 328 -0.39 51.29 -14.24
N GLY A 329 -1.00 51.34 -15.42
CA GLY A 329 -0.26 51.44 -16.67
C GLY A 329 0.63 52.69 -16.72
N SER A 330 1.83 52.57 -17.29
CA SER A 330 2.69 53.75 -17.45
C SER A 330 2.06 54.72 -18.47
N GLY A 331 1.86 55.98 -18.08
CA GLY A 331 1.16 56.99 -18.89
C GLY A 331 1.83 57.36 -20.22
N ASN A 332 2.91 56.69 -20.62
CA ASN A 332 3.69 56.95 -21.84
C ASN A 332 3.46 55.89 -22.94
N GLY A 333 2.46 55.02 -22.80
CA GLY A 333 1.91 54.21 -23.89
C GLY A 333 2.60 52.87 -24.18
N TYR A 334 3.69 52.49 -23.48
CA TYR A 334 4.39 51.22 -23.74
C TYR A 334 5.07 50.54 -22.53
N GLY A 335 4.97 51.09 -21.32
CA GLY A 335 5.58 50.47 -20.14
C GLY A 335 4.57 49.60 -19.38
N GLU A 336 4.89 48.31 -19.30
CA GLU A 336 4.21 47.33 -18.44
C GLU A 336 4.61 47.53 -16.98
N THR A 337 3.63 47.41 -16.07
CA THR A 337 3.90 47.34 -14.63
C THR A 337 3.72 45.91 -14.20
N GLN A 338 4.78 45.31 -13.68
CA GLN A 338 4.79 43.90 -13.28
C GLN A 338 5.16 43.79 -11.80
N VAL A 339 4.45 42.94 -11.08
CA VAL A 339 4.78 42.57 -9.70
C VAL A 339 4.81 41.05 -9.62
N TYR A 340 5.91 40.48 -9.13
CA TYR A 340 6.10 39.04 -9.05
C TYR A 340 6.75 38.60 -7.75
N ARG A 341 6.60 37.32 -7.41
CA ARG A 341 7.18 36.72 -6.20
C ARG A 341 7.42 35.23 -6.43
N ALA A 342 8.54 34.72 -5.92
CA ALA A 342 8.89 33.32 -6.08
C ALA A 342 8.14 32.43 -5.08
N ILE A 343 7.70 31.26 -5.55
CA ILE A 343 7.13 30.17 -4.74
C ILE A 343 7.87 28.87 -5.09
N SER A 344 8.04 27.96 -4.11
CA SER A 344 8.57 26.62 -4.36
C SER A 344 7.42 25.61 -4.43
N LEU A 345 7.42 24.80 -5.49
CA LEU A 345 6.48 23.71 -5.72
C LEU A 345 7.18 22.33 -5.71
N GLU A 346 8.43 22.25 -5.22
CA GLU A 346 9.27 21.04 -5.25
C GLU A 346 8.65 19.82 -4.55
N HIS A 347 7.67 20.05 -3.68
CA HIS A 347 6.96 19.01 -2.93
C HIS A 347 5.46 18.96 -3.24
N ALA A 348 4.99 19.66 -4.28
CA ALA A 348 3.59 19.68 -4.68
C ALA A 348 3.37 18.73 -5.86
N SER A 349 2.47 17.75 -5.69
CA SER A 349 1.99 16.91 -6.80
C SER A 349 0.98 17.64 -7.70
N ALA A 350 0.29 18.65 -7.16
CA ALA A 350 -0.58 19.57 -7.87
C ALA A 350 -0.60 20.94 -7.17
N ALA A 351 -0.82 22.02 -7.93
CA ALA A 351 -0.92 23.37 -7.38
C ALA A 351 -2.04 24.16 -8.07
N THR A 352 -2.74 25.00 -7.32
CA THR A 352 -3.79 25.89 -7.84
C THR A 352 -3.47 27.34 -7.47
N LEU A 353 -3.40 28.23 -8.47
CA LEU A 353 -3.30 29.67 -8.26
C LEU A 353 -4.70 30.27 -8.16
N ARG A 354 -4.98 31.02 -7.10
CA ARG A 354 -6.24 31.77 -6.92
C ARG A 354 -5.93 33.25 -6.76
N VAL A 355 -6.50 34.09 -7.64
CA VAL A 355 -6.33 35.54 -7.62
C VAL A 355 -7.70 36.20 -7.67
N SER A 356 -7.86 37.31 -6.94
CA SER A 356 -9.05 38.16 -7.01
C SER A 356 -8.61 39.57 -7.37
N PHE A 357 -9.15 40.11 -8.47
CA PHE A 357 -8.77 41.42 -8.98
C PHE A 357 -9.99 42.18 -9.53
N LYS A 358 -9.84 43.48 -9.75
CA LYS A 358 -10.81 44.33 -10.44
C LYS A 358 -10.07 45.46 -11.16
N PHE A 359 -10.58 45.91 -12.30
CA PHE A 359 -10.12 47.16 -12.91
C PHE A 359 -10.71 48.35 -12.15
N VAL A 360 -9.92 49.41 -11.94
CA VAL A 360 -10.33 50.63 -11.24
C VAL A 360 -9.85 51.85 -12.02
N GLY A 361 -10.75 52.79 -12.30
CA GLY A 361 -10.44 54.04 -13.01
C GLY A 361 -11.20 54.19 -14.32
N ASP A 362 -10.73 55.13 -15.17
CA ASP A 362 -11.19 55.26 -16.55
C ASP A 362 -10.51 54.18 -17.38
N VAL A 363 -11.19 53.04 -17.47
CA VAL A 363 -10.72 51.84 -18.15
C VAL A 363 -11.13 51.90 -19.62
N GLU A 364 -10.14 51.89 -20.51
CA GLU A 364 -10.30 51.93 -21.96
C GLU A 364 -10.22 50.51 -22.57
N ASN A 365 -10.70 50.36 -23.81
CA ASN A 365 -10.79 49.07 -24.49
C ASN A 365 -9.42 48.46 -24.87
N VAL A 366 -8.32 49.11 -24.50
CA VAL A 366 -6.94 48.68 -24.74
C VAL A 366 -6.20 48.32 -23.46
N ASP A 367 -6.85 48.45 -22.31
CA ASP A 367 -6.25 48.06 -21.03
C ASP A 367 -6.30 46.54 -20.86
N VAL A 368 -5.12 45.96 -20.65
CA VAL A 368 -4.90 44.51 -20.51
C VAL A 368 -4.19 44.24 -19.19
N ALA A 369 -4.63 43.20 -18.48
CA ALA A 369 -3.93 42.66 -17.31
C ALA A 369 -3.56 41.19 -17.55
N TYR A 370 -2.34 40.81 -17.17
CA TYR A 370 -1.87 39.43 -17.24
C TYR A 370 -1.71 38.87 -15.83
N ILE A 371 -2.26 37.67 -15.57
CA ILE A 371 -2.10 36.97 -14.28
C ILE A 371 -1.69 35.53 -14.57
N GLY A 372 -0.58 35.10 -13.99
CA GLY A 372 -0.06 33.74 -14.21
C GLY A 372 1.11 33.36 -13.31
N ALA A 373 1.56 32.13 -13.46
CA ALA A 373 2.81 31.62 -12.92
C ALA A 373 3.87 31.56 -14.03
N MET A 374 5.12 31.91 -13.72
CA MET A 374 6.22 31.87 -14.66
C MET A 374 7.38 31.05 -14.09
N THR A 375 8.00 30.21 -14.90
CA THR A 375 9.25 29.53 -14.54
C THR A 375 10.42 30.49 -14.60
N ALA A 376 11.55 30.14 -13.96
CA ALA A 376 12.79 30.92 -14.08
C ALA A 376 13.31 31.03 -15.54
N SER A 377 12.89 30.12 -16.43
CA SER A 377 13.20 30.15 -17.86
C SER A 377 12.28 31.06 -18.68
N GLY A 378 11.28 31.71 -18.06
CA GLY A 378 10.36 32.62 -18.71
C GLY A 378 9.12 31.95 -19.32
N ALA A 379 8.92 30.64 -19.14
CA ALA A 379 7.70 29.98 -19.58
C ALA A 379 6.55 30.38 -18.66
N MET A 380 5.48 30.96 -19.22
CA MET A 380 4.33 31.45 -18.46
C MET A 380 3.12 30.54 -18.66
N VAL A 381 2.43 30.23 -17.57
CA VAL A 381 1.09 29.64 -17.55
C VAL A 381 0.18 30.68 -16.89
N GLY A 382 -0.68 31.31 -17.67
CA GLY A 382 -1.51 32.42 -17.21
C GLY A 382 -2.59 32.79 -18.22
N GLU A 383 -3.41 33.76 -17.83
CA GLU A 383 -4.53 34.25 -18.62
C GLU A 383 -4.42 35.76 -18.83
N GLU A 384 -4.85 36.21 -19.99
CA GLU A 384 -4.90 37.62 -20.40
C GLU A 384 -6.32 38.14 -20.22
N PHE A 385 -6.47 39.23 -19.47
CA PHE A 385 -7.76 39.85 -19.15
C PHE A 385 -7.88 41.20 -19.84
N VAL A 386 -8.86 41.33 -20.75
CA VAL A 386 -9.17 42.58 -21.45
C VAL A 386 -10.29 43.30 -20.71
N ALA A 387 -10.09 44.59 -20.43
CA ALA A 387 -10.90 45.29 -19.45
C ALA A 387 -12.35 45.63 -19.88
N THR A 388 -12.74 45.33 -21.12
CA THR A 388 -14.12 45.48 -21.63
C THR A 388 -15.13 44.60 -20.89
N ASP A 389 -14.68 43.56 -20.21
CA ASP A 389 -15.55 42.51 -19.69
C ASP A 389 -16.01 42.75 -18.22
N TYR A 390 -15.52 43.79 -17.53
CA TYR A 390 -15.60 43.87 -16.05
C TYR A 390 -15.95 45.24 -15.43
N LYS A 391 -17.01 45.92 -15.87
CA LYS A 391 -17.36 47.25 -15.33
C LYS A 391 -18.08 47.33 -13.97
N SER A 392 -18.53 46.23 -13.34
CA SER A 392 -18.96 46.28 -11.93
C SER A 392 -19.22 44.91 -11.30
N LEU A 393 -18.53 44.59 -10.20
CA LEU A 393 -18.97 43.54 -9.26
C LEU A 393 -18.51 43.90 -7.83
N THR A 394 -19.47 43.86 -6.89
CA THR A 394 -19.21 43.88 -5.43
C THR A 394 -19.59 42.49 -4.91
N GLU A 395 -18.72 41.93 -4.10
CA GLU A 395 -18.56 40.54 -3.66
C GLU A 395 -19.84 39.77 -3.21
N ARG A 396 -20.20 38.68 -3.91
CA ARG A 396 -20.17 37.28 -3.40
C ARG A 396 -20.54 36.25 -4.49
N VAL A 397 -19.70 35.21 -4.53
CA VAL A 397 -19.71 33.97 -5.35
C VAL A 397 -19.25 34.16 -6.80
N SER A 398 -18.17 33.45 -7.10
CA SER A 398 -17.36 33.47 -8.32
C SER A 398 -18.19 33.25 -9.58
N MET A 399 -18.23 34.22 -10.49
CA MET A 399 -18.61 34.01 -11.90
C MET A 399 -17.94 35.08 -12.77
N GLU A 400 -17.13 34.63 -13.72
CA GLU A 400 -16.64 35.40 -14.87
C GLU A 400 -17.64 35.27 -16.03
N ALA A 401 -17.84 36.35 -16.80
CA ALA A 401 -18.66 36.38 -18.01
C ALA A 401 -17.70 36.38 -19.22
N HIS A 402 -17.83 35.59 -20.29
CA HIS A 402 -18.84 34.66 -20.78
C HIS A 402 -19.13 33.52 -19.80
N THR A 403 -20.37 33.39 -19.31
CA THR A 403 -20.71 32.40 -18.28
C THR A 403 -20.62 30.97 -18.84
N LYS A 404 -19.38 30.46 -18.88
CA LYS A 404 -19.00 29.07 -19.09
C LYS A 404 -18.75 28.50 -17.70
N VAL A 405 -19.76 27.87 -17.10
CA VAL A 405 -19.51 27.07 -15.90
C VAL A 405 -18.90 25.76 -16.37
N THR A 406 -17.59 25.60 -16.18
CA THR A 406 -16.83 24.41 -16.55
C THR A 406 -16.42 23.70 -15.27
N ARG A 407 -16.84 22.46 -15.08
CA ARG A 407 -16.38 21.62 -13.97
C ARG A 407 -15.92 20.28 -14.52
N GLU A 408 -14.64 19.99 -14.35
CA GLU A 408 -14.07 18.68 -14.63
C GLU A 408 -14.35 17.74 -13.46
N VAL A 409 -14.82 16.54 -13.78
CA VAL A 409 -15.17 15.51 -12.83
C VAL A 409 -14.68 14.19 -13.41
N ASP A 410 -13.80 13.51 -12.67
CA ASP A 410 -13.41 12.16 -13.01
C ASP A 410 -14.61 11.24 -12.77
N LEU A 411 -15.12 10.65 -13.84
CA LEU A 411 -16.21 9.66 -13.80
C LEU A 411 -15.72 8.28 -14.25
N SER A 412 -14.42 8.08 -14.40
CA SER A 412 -13.86 6.79 -14.80
C SER A 412 -14.19 5.71 -13.76
N GLY A 413 -14.53 4.50 -14.23
CA GLY A 413 -14.89 3.37 -13.37
C GLY A 413 -16.34 3.34 -12.84
N THR A 414 -17.10 4.43 -12.99
CA THR A 414 -18.50 4.50 -12.50
C THR A 414 -19.48 3.75 -13.44
N ARG A 415 -20.43 2.97 -12.90
CA ARG A 415 -21.45 2.23 -13.68
C ARG A 415 -22.80 2.95 -13.81
N GLY A 416 -22.96 4.06 -13.11
CA GLY A 416 -24.18 4.86 -13.13
C GLY A 416 -23.86 6.27 -12.65
N ALA A 417 -23.65 7.20 -13.56
CA ALA A 417 -23.45 8.61 -13.22
C ALA A 417 -24.70 9.41 -13.61
N GLN A 418 -25.24 10.21 -12.70
CA GLN A 418 -26.39 11.08 -12.94
C GLN A 418 -26.03 12.53 -12.62
N LEU A 419 -26.29 13.42 -13.56
CA LEU A 419 -26.20 14.86 -13.39
C LEU A 419 -27.59 15.44 -13.15
N GLU A 420 -27.81 15.99 -11.98
CA GLU A 420 -28.98 16.79 -11.66
C GLU A 420 -28.61 18.27 -11.64
N ILE A 421 -29.31 19.06 -12.44
CA ILE A 421 -29.18 20.51 -12.47
C ILE A 421 -30.51 21.16 -12.14
N LYS A 422 -30.47 22.15 -11.24
CA LYS A 422 -31.61 23.02 -10.96
C LYS A 422 -31.27 24.44 -11.36
N PHE A 423 -32.09 25.03 -12.23
CA PHE A 423 -31.85 26.36 -12.80
C PHE A 423 -33.18 27.10 -13.01
N TYR A 424 -33.14 28.41 -13.23
CA TYR A 424 -34.28 29.18 -13.72
C TYR A 424 -33.83 30.31 -14.64
N LEU A 425 -34.73 30.74 -15.52
CA LEU A 425 -34.51 31.87 -16.43
C LEU A 425 -35.22 33.10 -15.88
N ALA A 426 -34.48 34.18 -15.66
CA ALA A 426 -34.99 35.47 -15.18
C ALA A 426 -34.89 36.53 -16.29
N GLY A 427 -35.78 37.53 -16.29
CA GLY A 427 -35.73 38.68 -17.20
C GLY A 427 -36.74 38.67 -18.37
N GLU A 428 -36.66 39.69 -19.22
CA GLU A 428 -37.51 39.88 -20.43
C GLU A 428 -37.01 39.03 -21.61
N LEU A 429 -36.88 37.72 -21.39
CA LEU A 429 -36.25 36.83 -22.35
C LEU A 429 -36.95 36.84 -23.72
N GLU A 430 -36.17 37.06 -24.78
CA GLU A 430 -36.62 36.99 -26.16
C GLU A 430 -36.76 35.52 -26.59
N SER A 431 -37.56 35.25 -27.62
CA SER A 431 -37.71 33.87 -28.14
C SER A 431 -36.42 33.29 -28.73
N SER A 432 -35.43 34.16 -28.98
CA SER A 432 -34.08 33.83 -29.46
C SER A 432 -33.09 33.51 -28.34
N ASP A 433 -33.47 33.65 -27.07
CA ASP A 433 -32.57 33.42 -25.96
C ASP A 433 -32.43 31.92 -25.70
N GLU A 434 -31.20 31.42 -25.80
CA GLU A 434 -30.88 30.01 -25.64
C GLU A 434 -29.69 29.82 -24.67
N ALA A 435 -29.90 28.98 -23.67
CA ALA A 435 -28.83 28.40 -22.86
C ALA A 435 -28.74 26.91 -23.15
N SER A 436 -27.55 26.33 -23.15
CA SER A 436 -27.34 24.91 -23.45
C SER A 436 -26.43 24.23 -22.43
N LEU A 437 -26.68 22.94 -22.23
CA LEU A 437 -25.87 22.07 -21.38
C LEU A 437 -25.07 21.13 -22.28
N TRP A 438 -23.77 21.05 -22.04
CA TRP A 438 -22.81 20.25 -22.80
C TRP A 438 -21.98 19.37 -21.87
N ILE A 439 -21.55 18.22 -22.38
CA ILE A 439 -20.51 17.38 -21.78
C ILE A 439 -19.32 17.38 -22.73
N ILE A 440 -18.12 17.51 -22.20
CA ILE A 440 -16.90 17.20 -22.93
C ILE A 440 -16.40 15.86 -22.41
N LYS A 441 -16.25 14.89 -23.29
CA LYS A 441 -15.63 13.60 -22.99
C LYS A 441 -14.36 13.51 -23.82
N ASP A 442 -13.22 13.44 -23.17
CA ASP A 442 -11.91 13.23 -23.81
C ASP A 442 -11.67 14.25 -24.96
N GLY A 443 -12.00 15.52 -24.69
CA GLY A 443 -11.87 16.63 -25.64
C GLY A 443 -13.02 16.78 -26.67
N SER A 444 -13.93 15.81 -26.78
CA SER A 444 -15.07 15.85 -27.70
C SER A 444 -16.33 16.46 -27.05
N TYR A 445 -17.05 17.32 -27.76
CA TYR A 445 -18.20 18.08 -27.22
C TYR A 445 -19.54 17.39 -27.56
N TYR A 446 -20.40 17.21 -26.56
CA TYR A 446 -21.72 16.60 -26.66
C TYR A 446 -22.78 17.53 -26.03
N LYS A 447 -23.70 18.09 -26.83
CA LYS A 447 -24.83 18.88 -26.32
C LYS A 447 -25.87 17.94 -25.69
N LEU A 448 -26.10 18.05 -24.38
CA LEU A 448 -27.12 17.26 -23.68
C LEU A 448 -28.51 17.86 -23.83
N ASP A 449 -28.63 19.19 -23.73
CA ASP A 449 -29.92 19.87 -23.81
C ASP A 449 -29.78 21.35 -24.20
N SER A 450 -30.90 21.97 -24.57
CA SER A 450 -31.03 23.42 -24.61
C SER A 450 -32.36 23.96 -24.10
N TYR A 451 -32.25 25.13 -23.50
CA TYR A 451 -33.29 25.82 -22.76
C TYR A 451 -33.54 27.17 -23.42
N THR A 452 -34.72 27.29 -24.02
CA THR A 452 -35.22 28.56 -24.55
C THR A 452 -36.34 29.09 -23.66
N ALA A 453 -36.53 30.41 -23.66
CA ALA A 453 -37.56 31.09 -22.87
C ALA A 453 -38.96 30.51 -23.08
N SER A 454 -39.27 30.05 -24.30
CA SER A 454 -40.56 29.46 -24.67
C SER A 454 -40.80 28.05 -24.10
N ARG A 455 -39.75 27.33 -23.68
CA ARG A 455 -39.84 25.94 -23.20
C ARG A 455 -39.84 25.80 -21.67
N CYS A 456 -39.21 26.70 -20.94
CA CYS A 456 -38.93 26.50 -19.51
C CYS A 456 -39.79 27.34 -18.55
N GLY A 457 -40.60 28.27 -19.06
CA GLY A 457 -41.43 29.16 -18.24
C GLY A 457 -40.60 30.23 -17.51
N LYS A 458 -40.95 31.50 -17.70
CA LYS A 458 -40.26 32.64 -17.06
C LYS A 458 -40.42 32.55 -15.53
N ASN A 459 -39.35 32.80 -14.78
CA ASN A 459 -39.33 32.85 -13.30
C ASN A 459 -39.78 31.56 -12.59
N THR A 460 -39.62 30.38 -13.21
CA THR A 460 -39.92 29.09 -12.57
C THR A 460 -38.65 28.24 -12.49
N TYR A 461 -38.39 27.64 -11.32
CA TYR A 461 -37.29 26.69 -11.16
C TYR A 461 -37.57 25.42 -11.96
N ASN A 462 -36.60 25.03 -12.77
CA ASN A 462 -36.57 23.80 -13.53
C ASN A 462 -35.49 22.90 -12.95
N THR A 463 -35.85 21.65 -12.61
CA THR A 463 -34.89 20.60 -12.25
C THR A 463 -34.84 19.59 -13.39
N LYS A 464 -33.64 19.25 -13.85
CA LYS A 464 -33.39 18.26 -14.88
C LYS A 464 -32.33 17.27 -14.43
N THR A 465 -32.56 16.00 -14.71
CA THR A 465 -31.63 14.91 -14.41
C THR A 465 -31.22 14.25 -15.72
N TYR A 466 -29.92 14.09 -15.92
CA TYR A 466 -29.28 13.50 -17.08
C TYR A 466 -28.49 12.27 -16.65
N ASP A 467 -28.62 11.18 -17.41
CA ASP A 467 -27.73 10.02 -17.27
C ASP A 467 -26.41 10.32 -17.98
N LEU A 468 -25.32 10.40 -17.21
CA LEU A 468 -23.97 10.63 -17.69
C LEU A 468 -23.19 9.34 -17.96
N SER A 469 -23.78 8.15 -17.79
CA SER A 469 -23.05 6.87 -17.84
C SER A 469 -22.37 6.62 -19.18
N ALA A 470 -22.95 7.07 -20.29
CA ALA A 470 -22.32 6.99 -21.62
C ALA A 470 -21.11 7.95 -21.78
N TYR A 471 -21.06 8.99 -20.95
CA TYR A 471 -20.05 10.04 -20.98
C TYR A 471 -18.95 9.86 -19.94
N ALA A 472 -19.05 8.84 -19.07
CA ALA A 472 -18.05 8.54 -18.06
C ALA A 472 -16.65 8.35 -18.67
N SER A 473 -15.72 9.22 -18.28
CA SER A 473 -14.28 9.14 -18.53
C SER A 473 -13.51 9.90 -17.45
N SER A 474 -12.19 9.73 -17.42
CA SER A 474 -11.30 10.46 -16.50
C SER A 474 -11.24 11.96 -16.76
N HIS A 475 -11.75 12.41 -17.90
CA HIS A 475 -11.75 13.81 -18.33
C HIS A 475 -13.16 14.24 -18.75
N THR A 476 -14.17 13.85 -17.97
CA THR A 476 -15.54 14.30 -18.23
C THR A 476 -15.73 15.70 -17.68
N VAL A 477 -16.02 16.66 -18.54
CA VAL A 477 -16.25 18.05 -18.16
C VAL A 477 -17.70 18.41 -18.42
N VAL A 478 -18.43 18.81 -17.38
CA VAL A 478 -19.77 19.39 -17.55
C VAL A 478 -19.62 20.87 -17.85
N LYS A 479 -20.16 21.31 -18.99
CA LYS A 479 -20.17 22.72 -19.41
C LYS A 479 -21.59 23.25 -19.60
N LEU A 480 -21.85 24.43 -19.05
CA LEU A 480 -23.06 25.20 -19.30
C LEU A 480 -22.73 26.42 -20.15
N TYR A 481 -23.48 26.63 -21.23
CA TYR A 481 -23.30 27.70 -22.21
C TYR A 481 -24.54 28.58 -22.27
N ILE A 482 -24.31 29.88 -22.50
CA ILE A 482 -25.33 30.78 -23.03
C ILE A 482 -24.99 30.96 -24.51
N ASP A 483 -25.80 30.38 -25.40
CA ASP A 483 -25.50 30.28 -26.83
C ASP A 483 -25.74 31.63 -27.53
N SER A 484 -26.84 32.33 -27.20
CA SER A 484 -27.15 33.69 -27.68
C SER A 484 -28.32 34.34 -26.93
N GLY A 485 -28.43 35.66 -27.01
CA GLY A 485 -29.71 36.38 -26.79
C GLY A 485 -29.85 37.17 -25.48
N PHE A 486 -29.12 36.82 -24.42
CA PHE A 486 -29.25 37.42 -23.08
C PHE A 486 -28.58 38.82 -22.97
N ALA A 487 -28.99 39.78 -23.81
CA ALA A 487 -28.41 41.12 -23.88
C ALA A 487 -29.27 42.20 -23.18
N GLY A 488 -30.50 41.88 -22.79
CA GLY A 488 -31.42 42.80 -22.14
C GLY A 488 -31.08 43.02 -20.66
N PRO A 489 -31.32 44.25 -20.13
CA PRO A 489 -31.12 44.54 -18.72
C PRO A 489 -32.05 43.68 -17.86
N GLY A 490 -31.45 42.77 -17.07
CA GLY A 490 -32.17 41.88 -16.16
C GLY A 490 -32.39 40.45 -16.66
N GLU A 491 -31.82 40.08 -17.80
CA GLU A 491 -31.82 38.70 -18.32
C GLU A 491 -30.71 37.87 -17.68
N TYR A 492 -31.10 36.77 -17.01
CA TYR A 492 -30.16 35.90 -16.32
C TYR A 492 -30.52 34.43 -16.51
N PHE A 493 -29.50 33.61 -16.77
CA PHE A 493 -29.55 32.16 -16.58
C PHE A 493 -29.00 31.84 -15.18
N VAL A 494 -29.88 31.52 -14.23
CA VAL A 494 -29.47 31.33 -12.83
C VAL A 494 -29.46 29.84 -12.52
N ILE A 495 -28.29 29.33 -12.12
CA ILE A 495 -28.12 27.94 -11.65
C ILE A 495 -28.20 27.95 -10.12
N ASP A 496 -29.13 27.18 -9.57
CA ASP A 496 -29.30 27.00 -8.12
C ASP A 496 -28.28 25.99 -7.59
N TYR A 497 -28.25 24.80 -8.19
CA TYR A 497 -27.21 23.82 -7.92
C TYR A 497 -26.99 22.85 -9.08
N VAL A 498 -25.80 22.24 -9.05
CA VAL A 498 -25.39 21.12 -9.89
C VAL A 498 -24.96 19.99 -8.96
N LYS A 499 -25.62 18.84 -9.05
CA LYS A 499 -25.31 17.63 -8.28
C LYS A 499 -24.99 16.51 -9.26
N ILE A 500 -23.82 15.90 -9.11
CA ILE A 500 -23.50 14.66 -9.80
C ILE A 500 -23.53 13.55 -8.76
N THR A 501 -24.31 12.51 -9.02
CA THR A 501 -24.42 11.32 -8.18
C THR A 501 -23.88 10.17 -9.00
N PHE A 502 -22.91 9.42 -8.48
CA PHE A 502 -22.43 8.22 -9.14
C PHE A 502 -22.37 7.08 -8.14
N ASP A 503 -22.69 5.88 -8.60
CA ASP A 503 -22.42 4.67 -7.85
C ASP A 503 -20.92 4.40 -7.95
N ASP A 504 -20.17 4.92 -6.97
CA ASP A 504 -18.83 4.45 -6.68
C ASP A 504 -19.01 3.03 -6.14
N CYS A 505 -18.51 2.04 -6.88
CA CYS A 505 -18.60 0.66 -6.44
C CYS A 505 -17.85 0.58 -5.10
N GLU A 506 -18.61 0.49 -4.00
CA GLU A 506 -18.16 -0.17 -2.79
C GLU A 506 -17.47 -1.45 -3.27
N GLN A 507 -16.14 -1.53 -3.08
CA GLN A 507 -15.36 -2.68 -3.51
C GLN A 507 -16.05 -3.91 -2.94
N SER A 508 -16.71 -4.67 -3.82
CA SER A 508 -17.48 -5.83 -3.38
C SER A 508 -16.47 -6.91 -3.03
N CYS A 509 -15.99 -6.87 -1.79
CA CYS A 509 -15.23 -7.98 -1.25
C CYS A 509 -16.14 -9.21 -1.30
N GLN A 510 -15.67 -10.28 -1.93
CA GLN A 510 -16.43 -11.53 -2.02
C GLN A 510 -16.14 -12.35 -0.78
N ASP A 511 -17.19 -12.74 -0.07
CA ASP A 511 -17.11 -13.73 0.99
C ASP A 511 -17.08 -15.12 0.34
N LEU A 512 -15.96 -15.82 0.54
CA LEU A 512 -15.69 -17.14 0.03
C LEU A 512 -15.56 -18.11 1.19
N GLN A 513 -15.92 -19.37 0.96
CA GLN A 513 -15.98 -20.36 2.02
C GLN A 513 -15.46 -21.72 1.54
N TYR A 514 -14.45 -22.25 2.23
CA TYR A 514 -14.19 -23.68 2.24
C TYR A 514 -15.08 -24.31 3.32
N ALA A 515 -15.86 -25.36 3.02
CA ALA A 515 -16.62 -26.02 4.08
C ALA A 515 -16.80 -27.51 3.80
N ASP A 516 -16.79 -28.33 4.85
CA ASP A 516 -17.12 -29.75 4.76
C ASP A 516 -18.03 -30.13 5.93
N ASN A 517 -19.18 -30.71 5.61
CA ASN A 517 -20.14 -31.27 6.56
C ASN A 517 -20.12 -32.80 6.53
N PHE A 518 -19.10 -33.40 5.89
CA PHE A 518 -18.83 -34.84 5.79
C PHE A 518 -19.99 -35.70 5.25
N ALA A 519 -21.03 -35.08 4.66
CA ALA A 519 -22.24 -35.77 4.18
C ALA A 519 -21.96 -36.72 3.00
N SER A 520 -20.83 -36.58 2.32
CA SER A 520 -20.40 -37.43 1.21
C SER A 520 -20.05 -38.86 1.64
N GLY A 521 -19.84 -39.10 2.93
CA GLY A 521 -19.39 -40.40 3.45
C GLY A 521 -17.93 -40.74 3.14
N GLY A 522 -17.14 -39.78 2.65
CA GLY A 522 -15.73 -39.99 2.31
C GLY A 522 -14.90 -38.70 2.37
N TYR A 523 -13.58 -38.82 2.22
CA TYR A 523 -12.62 -37.73 2.38
C TYR A 523 -12.69 -36.62 1.30
N SER A 524 -13.57 -36.73 0.31
CA SER A 524 -13.72 -35.78 -0.79
C SER A 524 -14.91 -34.83 -0.63
N GLY A 525 -15.52 -34.74 0.55
CA GLY A 525 -16.64 -33.83 0.81
C GLY A 525 -16.31 -32.37 0.49
N ASN A 526 -17.31 -31.62 0.04
CA ASN A 526 -17.23 -30.16 -0.05
C ASN A 526 -18.66 -29.59 -0.03
N SER A 527 -18.90 -28.66 0.86
CA SER A 527 -20.16 -27.94 1.09
C SER A 527 -19.98 -26.42 1.05
N GLY A 528 -18.76 -25.93 0.87
CA GLY A 528 -18.45 -24.50 0.77
C GLY A 528 -18.64 -23.94 -0.64
N SER A 529 -18.52 -22.62 -0.77
CA SER A 529 -18.54 -21.94 -2.07
C SER A 529 -17.28 -22.22 -2.92
N ILE A 530 -16.21 -22.72 -2.29
CA ILE A 530 -14.96 -23.13 -2.94
C ILE A 530 -14.61 -24.56 -2.55
N ALA A 531 -14.14 -25.32 -3.55
CA ALA A 531 -13.59 -26.64 -3.32
C ALA A 531 -12.19 -26.59 -2.73
N PHE A 532 -11.99 -27.38 -1.68
CA PHE A 532 -10.65 -27.73 -1.21
C PHE A 532 -9.84 -28.36 -2.37
N GLY A 533 -8.55 -28.05 -2.43
CA GLY A 533 -7.67 -28.49 -3.53
C GLY A 533 -7.31 -29.98 -3.51
N SER A 534 -7.46 -30.65 -2.37
CA SER A 534 -7.18 -32.09 -2.18
C SER A 534 -8.33 -32.77 -1.44
N ASN A 535 -8.25 -34.08 -1.20
CA ASN A 535 -9.12 -34.78 -0.22
C ASN A 535 -8.54 -34.60 1.20
N TRP A 536 -9.35 -34.88 2.22
CA TRP A 536 -8.83 -35.09 3.58
C TRP A 536 -7.79 -36.21 3.58
N VAL A 537 -6.68 -35.98 4.27
CA VAL A 537 -5.56 -36.91 4.41
C VAL A 537 -5.52 -37.36 5.87
N GLU A 538 -5.60 -38.67 6.08
CA GLU A 538 -5.35 -39.29 7.38
C GLU A 538 -3.84 -39.53 7.53
N ALA A 539 -3.25 -38.94 8.57
CA ALA A 539 -1.90 -39.24 9.01
C ALA A 539 -1.99 -40.05 10.31
N ASP A 540 -1.84 -41.37 10.14
CA ASP A 540 -1.59 -42.30 11.21
C ASP A 540 -0.67 -43.43 10.72
N ALA A 541 -0.21 -44.30 11.64
CA ALA A 541 0.66 -45.42 11.29
C ALA A 541 -0.09 -46.60 10.59
N GLY A 542 -1.42 -46.53 10.47
CA GLY A 542 -2.30 -47.61 10.02
C GLY A 542 -2.81 -47.48 8.58
N GLY A 543 -2.88 -46.26 8.03
CA GLY A 543 -3.06 -45.98 6.61
C GLY A 543 -4.32 -46.59 5.98
N SER A 544 -5.45 -46.53 6.68
CA SER A 544 -6.70 -47.16 6.24
C SER A 544 -7.66 -46.13 5.66
N GLY A 545 -8.24 -46.38 4.48
CA GLY A 545 -9.16 -45.42 3.85
C GLY A 545 -10.45 -45.17 4.65
N ALA A 546 -11.24 -44.16 4.28
CA ALA A 546 -12.39 -43.60 5.02
C ALA A 546 -13.48 -44.59 5.55
N ALA A 547 -13.48 -45.86 5.14
CA ALA A 547 -14.44 -46.89 5.55
C ALA A 547 -13.95 -47.81 6.70
N GLY A 548 -12.76 -47.58 7.24
CA GLY A 548 -12.26 -48.26 8.44
C GLY A 548 -10.89 -47.71 8.83
N GLY A 549 -10.64 -47.50 10.11
CA GLY A 549 -9.42 -46.85 10.58
C GLY A 549 -9.55 -46.20 11.94
N ASN A 550 -8.56 -45.38 12.29
CA ASN A 550 -8.65 -44.50 13.45
C ASN A 550 -9.36 -43.18 13.09
N ALA A 551 -9.38 -42.80 11.81
CA ALA A 551 -10.35 -41.86 11.27
C ALA A 551 -11.40 -42.58 10.40
N LEU A 552 -12.67 -42.29 10.62
CA LEU A 552 -13.76 -42.80 9.78
C LEU A 552 -14.85 -41.76 9.59
N ILE A 553 -15.49 -41.75 8.43
CA ILE A 553 -16.68 -40.92 8.20
C ILE A 553 -17.91 -41.82 8.23
N SER A 554 -18.84 -41.53 9.13
CA SER A 554 -20.09 -42.29 9.29
C SER A 554 -21.24 -41.35 9.63
N GLY A 555 -22.39 -41.56 9.02
CA GLY A 555 -23.59 -40.75 9.28
C GLY A 555 -23.43 -39.25 8.97
N GLY A 556 -22.50 -38.88 8.09
CA GLY A 556 -22.20 -37.47 7.78
C GLY A 556 -21.30 -36.78 8.81
N GLN A 557 -20.52 -37.52 9.58
CA GLN A 557 -19.64 -36.99 10.63
C GLN A 557 -18.28 -37.68 10.55
N LEU A 558 -17.21 -36.94 10.84
CA LEU A 558 -15.85 -37.49 10.97
C LEU A 558 -15.60 -37.90 12.42
N TYR A 559 -15.17 -39.14 12.64
CA TYR A 559 -14.84 -39.69 13.94
C TYR A 559 -13.34 -40.01 13.99
N LEU A 560 -12.65 -39.51 15.00
CA LEU A 560 -11.23 -39.77 15.27
C LEU A 560 -11.07 -40.48 16.60
N LYS A 561 -10.33 -41.58 16.64
CA LYS A 561 -9.96 -42.32 17.87
C LYS A 561 -8.45 -42.49 17.98
N GLY A 562 -7.95 -42.70 19.19
CA GLY A 562 -6.54 -42.98 19.44
C GLY A 562 -6.14 -44.40 19.01
N SER A 563 -4.87 -44.58 18.67
CA SER A 563 -4.33 -45.79 18.02
C SER A 563 -4.21 -47.06 18.89
N GLY A 564 -4.89 -47.15 20.04
CA GLY A 564 -4.87 -48.30 20.99
C GLY A 564 -3.54 -48.62 21.69
N ASN A 565 -2.39 -48.23 21.13
CA ASN A 565 -1.05 -48.70 21.54
C ASN A 565 -0.24 -47.66 22.34
N GLY A 566 -0.85 -46.57 22.80
CA GLY A 566 -0.18 -45.56 23.64
C GLY A 566 0.81 -44.62 22.95
N TYR A 567 1.08 -44.74 21.65
CA TYR A 567 2.15 -43.96 20.97
C TYR A 567 1.81 -43.39 19.58
N GLY A 568 0.62 -43.61 19.03
CA GLY A 568 0.24 -43.05 17.73
C GLY A 568 -0.86 -42.01 17.87
N GLU A 569 -0.60 -40.80 17.35
CA GLU A 569 -1.62 -39.79 17.11
C GLU A 569 -2.40 -40.15 15.84
N THR A 570 -3.69 -39.85 15.84
CA THR A 570 -4.52 -39.95 14.63
C THR A 570 -4.88 -38.56 14.23
N GLN A 571 -4.48 -38.18 13.02
CA GLN A 571 -4.62 -36.84 12.49
C GLN A 571 -5.34 -36.87 11.15
N VAL A 572 -6.23 -35.91 10.91
CA VAL A 572 -6.87 -35.70 9.60
C VAL A 572 -6.74 -34.23 9.23
N TYR A 573 -6.18 -33.94 8.06
CA TYR A 573 -5.95 -32.58 7.60
C TYR A 573 -6.22 -32.41 6.10
N ARG A 574 -6.39 -31.15 5.67
CA ARG A 574 -6.65 -30.78 4.29
C ARG A 574 -6.15 -29.37 3.98
N ALA A 575 -5.61 -29.20 2.78
CA ALA A 575 -5.02 -27.92 2.35
C ALA A 575 -6.07 -26.94 1.80
N ILE A 576 -5.89 -25.67 2.15
CA ILE A 576 -6.59 -24.49 1.62
C ILE A 576 -5.57 -23.40 1.26
N SER A 577 -5.98 -22.43 0.43
CA SER A 577 -5.18 -21.25 0.10
C SER A 577 -5.82 -19.99 0.67
N LEU A 578 -5.01 -19.16 1.32
CA LEU A 578 -5.35 -17.84 1.86
C LEU A 578 -4.52 -16.72 1.21
N GLU A 579 -3.90 -16.99 0.06
CA GLU A 579 -2.98 -16.08 -0.65
C GLU A 579 -3.60 -14.72 -1.02
N HIS A 580 -4.93 -14.69 -1.23
CA HIS A 580 -5.67 -13.49 -1.61
C HIS A 580 -6.72 -13.06 -0.57
N ALA A 581 -6.66 -13.65 0.62
CA ALA A 581 -7.60 -13.34 1.68
C ALA A 581 -7.20 -12.02 2.37
N SER A 582 -8.14 -11.09 2.53
CA SER A 582 -7.99 -9.90 3.38
C SER A 582 -8.37 -10.17 4.84
N ALA A 583 -9.20 -11.20 5.08
CA ALA A 583 -9.55 -11.72 6.39
C ALA A 583 -9.92 -13.21 6.25
N ALA A 584 -9.66 -14.02 7.27
CA ALA A 584 -10.01 -15.44 7.27
C ALA A 584 -10.33 -15.95 8.68
N THR A 585 -11.36 -16.79 8.81
CA THR A 585 -11.82 -17.37 10.08
C THR A 585 -12.14 -18.85 9.92
N LEU A 586 -11.57 -19.71 10.77
CA LEU A 586 -11.86 -21.15 10.86
C LEU A 586 -12.96 -21.38 11.90
N ARG A 587 -14.05 -22.06 11.51
CA ARG A 587 -15.13 -22.53 12.39
C ARG A 587 -15.17 -24.05 12.39
N VAL A 588 -15.27 -24.66 13.57
CA VAL A 588 -15.32 -26.12 13.72
C VAL A 588 -16.36 -26.51 14.77
N SER A 589 -17.28 -27.40 14.40
CA SER A 589 -18.30 -27.98 15.29
C SER A 589 -17.95 -29.42 15.63
N PHE A 590 -17.75 -29.70 16.93
CA PHE A 590 -17.30 -31.00 17.41
C PHE A 590 -17.87 -31.39 18.78
N LYS A 591 -17.72 -32.67 19.16
CA LYS A 591 -17.91 -33.17 20.54
C LYS A 591 -17.11 -34.44 20.74
N PHE A 592 -16.89 -34.81 22.00
CA PHE A 592 -16.46 -36.16 22.33
C PHE A 592 -17.65 -37.11 22.46
N VAL A 593 -17.46 -38.34 21.98
CA VAL A 593 -18.41 -39.46 22.09
C VAL A 593 -17.70 -40.57 22.84
N GLY A 594 -18.39 -41.27 23.74
CA GLY A 594 -17.82 -42.35 24.57
C GLY A 594 -17.54 -41.93 26.02
N ASP A 595 -16.85 -42.80 26.75
CA ASP A 595 -16.50 -42.58 28.16
C ASP A 595 -15.19 -41.79 28.32
N VAL A 596 -15.07 -40.65 27.62
CA VAL A 596 -13.84 -39.86 27.63
C VAL A 596 -13.41 -39.39 29.03
N GLU A 597 -12.11 -39.48 29.26
CA GLU A 597 -11.42 -39.29 30.54
C GLU A 597 -10.62 -37.97 30.53
N ASN A 598 -10.16 -37.53 31.69
CA ASN A 598 -9.38 -36.28 31.83
C ASN A 598 -7.93 -36.38 31.34
N VAL A 599 -7.55 -37.50 30.74
CA VAL A 599 -6.24 -37.72 30.11
C VAL A 599 -6.33 -37.75 28.59
N ASP A 600 -7.54 -37.70 28.04
CA ASP A 600 -7.79 -37.67 26.61
C ASP A 600 -7.60 -36.27 26.08
N VAL A 601 -6.81 -36.17 25.01
CA VAL A 601 -6.41 -34.88 24.44
C VAL A 601 -6.65 -34.88 22.95
N ALA A 602 -7.25 -33.81 22.47
CA ALA A 602 -7.42 -33.55 21.05
C ALA A 602 -6.94 -32.15 20.67
N TYR A 603 -6.71 -31.93 19.39
CA TYR A 603 -6.35 -30.63 18.85
C TYR A 603 -7.17 -30.30 17.60
N ILE A 604 -7.45 -29.01 17.42
CA ILE A 604 -8.16 -28.44 16.27
C ILE A 604 -7.41 -27.16 15.87
N GLY A 605 -7.10 -27.00 14.58
CA GLY A 605 -6.46 -25.77 14.10
C GLY A 605 -6.16 -25.75 12.61
N ALA A 606 -5.45 -24.69 12.22
CA ALA A 606 -4.83 -24.53 10.91
C ALA A 606 -3.32 -24.33 11.09
N MET A 607 -2.52 -24.91 10.20
CA MET A 607 -1.07 -24.79 10.25
C MET A 607 -0.44 -24.64 8.87
N THR A 608 0.71 -23.98 8.78
CA THR A 608 1.53 -23.95 7.56
C THR A 608 2.53 -25.10 7.53
N ALA A 609 3.11 -25.37 6.36
CA ALA A 609 4.23 -26.29 6.24
C ALA A 609 5.47 -25.89 7.09
N SER A 610 5.61 -24.59 7.41
CA SER A 610 6.66 -24.07 8.31
C SER A 610 6.36 -24.27 9.81
N GLY A 611 5.20 -24.83 10.16
CA GLY A 611 4.81 -25.13 11.53
C GLY A 611 4.14 -23.97 12.28
N ALA A 612 3.86 -22.84 11.63
CA ALA A 612 3.03 -21.80 12.23
C ALA A 612 1.61 -22.34 12.39
N MET A 613 1.09 -22.37 13.63
CA MET A 613 -0.19 -22.98 13.96
C MET A 613 -1.11 -21.97 14.64
N VAL A 614 -2.37 -21.90 14.16
CA VAL A 614 -3.48 -21.25 14.84
C VAL A 614 -4.47 -22.33 15.26
N GLY A 615 -4.61 -22.58 16.54
CA GLY A 615 -5.49 -23.63 17.06
C GLY A 615 -5.35 -23.79 18.57
N GLU A 616 -6.03 -24.79 19.11
CA GLU A 616 -5.94 -25.17 20.52
C GLU A 616 -5.82 -26.67 20.70
N GLU A 617 -5.14 -27.06 21.77
CA GLU A 617 -5.13 -28.41 22.33
C GLU A 617 -6.03 -28.42 23.57
N PHE A 618 -6.94 -29.39 23.68
CA PHE A 618 -7.92 -29.45 24.76
C PHE A 618 -8.11 -30.86 25.31
N VAL A 619 -8.41 -30.91 26.61
CA VAL A 619 -8.70 -32.14 27.37
C VAL A 619 -10.19 -32.49 27.25
N ALA A 620 -10.51 -33.77 27.08
CA ALA A 620 -11.82 -34.21 26.60
C ALA A 620 -13.01 -34.04 27.57
N THR A 621 -12.76 -33.81 28.86
CA THR A 621 -13.81 -33.81 29.90
C THR A 621 -14.88 -32.73 29.73
N ASP A 622 -14.57 -31.67 28.98
CA ASP A 622 -15.42 -30.47 28.96
C ASP A 622 -16.36 -30.41 27.74
N TYR A 623 -16.29 -31.36 26.79
CA TYR A 623 -16.94 -31.23 25.47
C TYR A 623 -17.82 -32.43 25.04
N LYS A 624 -18.59 -33.01 25.97
CA LYS A 624 -19.57 -34.08 25.63
C LYS A 624 -20.80 -33.55 24.86
N SER A 625 -21.05 -32.23 24.89
CA SER A 625 -22.04 -31.55 24.05
C SER A 625 -21.40 -31.01 22.78
N LEU A 626 -22.20 -30.94 21.70
CA LEU A 626 -21.78 -30.27 20.46
C LEU A 626 -21.34 -28.83 20.76
N THR A 627 -20.11 -28.52 20.42
CA THR A 627 -19.43 -27.25 20.69
C THR A 627 -18.89 -26.69 19.39
N GLU A 628 -19.07 -25.39 19.17
CA GLU A 628 -18.47 -24.66 18.07
C GLU A 628 -17.25 -23.87 18.56
N ARG A 629 -16.15 -23.92 17.81
CA ARG A 629 -14.96 -23.08 18.00
C ARG A 629 -14.70 -22.23 16.78
N VAL A 630 -14.19 -21.03 17.02
CA VAL A 630 -13.90 -20.02 16.00
C VAL A 630 -12.46 -19.54 16.22
N TYR A 631 -11.63 -19.62 15.18
CA TYR A 631 -10.23 -19.21 15.20
C TYR A 631 -9.98 -18.16 14.13
N ASP A 632 -9.31 -17.07 14.51
CA ASP A 632 -8.88 -16.02 13.60
C ASP A 632 -7.59 -16.45 12.88
N LEU A 633 -7.65 -16.59 11.55
CA LEU A 633 -6.52 -17.02 10.73
C LEU A 633 -5.69 -15.85 10.18
N SER A 634 -5.83 -14.64 10.76
CA SER A 634 -5.10 -13.44 10.30
C SER A 634 -3.58 -13.64 10.23
N ALA A 635 -3.00 -14.44 11.13
CA ALA A 635 -1.57 -14.78 11.12
C ALA A 635 -1.14 -15.66 9.93
N LEU A 636 -2.10 -16.25 9.19
CA LEU A 636 -1.87 -17.17 8.07
C LEU A 636 -2.29 -16.58 6.72
N LEU A 637 -2.70 -15.29 6.66
CA LEU A 637 -3.03 -14.63 5.40
C LEU A 637 -1.80 -14.54 4.47
N GLY A 638 -2.04 -14.58 3.16
CA GLY A 638 -0.96 -14.58 2.16
C GLY A 638 -0.29 -15.95 1.94
N GLN A 639 -0.69 -16.99 2.69
CA GLN A 639 -0.13 -18.33 2.57
C GLN A 639 -0.96 -19.20 1.61
N ARG A 640 -0.27 -19.94 0.73
CA ARG A 640 -0.91 -20.81 -0.27
C ARG A 640 -1.22 -22.23 0.22
N ASP A 641 -0.43 -22.72 1.18
CA ASP A 641 -0.49 -24.10 1.67
C ASP A 641 -0.80 -24.15 3.17
N VAL A 642 -2.01 -23.72 3.54
CA VAL A 642 -2.51 -23.80 4.92
C VAL A 642 -3.27 -25.11 5.10
N TRP A 643 -2.85 -25.93 6.06
CA TRP A 643 -3.50 -27.19 6.41
C TRP A 643 -4.46 -26.99 7.57
N VAL A 644 -5.77 -27.12 7.31
CA VAL A 644 -6.79 -27.21 8.36
C VAL A 644 -6.85 -28.66 8.80
N GLY A 645 -6.75 -28.92 10.10
CA GLY A 645 -6.70 -30.29 10.60
C GLY A 645 -7.18 -30.45 12.03
N PHE A 646 -7.40 -31.71 12.36
CA PHE A 646 -7.85 -32.18 13.66
C PHE A 646 -7.07 -33.43 14.02
N GLY A 647 -6.88 -33.69 15.30
CA GLY A 647 -6.34 -34.97 15.71
C GLY A 647 -6.53 -35.27 17.19
N VAL A 648 -6.28 -36.52 17.52
CA VAL A 648 -6.38 -37.06 18.88
C VAL A 648 -5.05 -37.68 19.27
N LYS A 649 -4.60 -37.37 20.49
CA LYS A 649 -3.44 -38.02 21.09
C LYS A 649 -3.83 -39.44 21.54
N ALA A 650 -2.81 -40.26 21.75
CA ALA A 650 -2.99 -41.70 21.92
C ALA A 650 -4.13 -42.06 22.90
N ASN A 651 -4.24 -41.38 24.04
CA ASN A 651 -5.08 -41.80 25.18
C ASN A 651 -6.58 -42.08 24.91
N LEU A 652 -7.20 -41.60 23.81
CA LEU A 652 -8.56 -41.99 23.37
C LEU A 652 -8.59 -43.47 22.90
N HIS A 653 -8.52 -44.42 23.83
CA HIS A 653 -8.22 -45.81 23.53
C HIS A 653 -9.40 -46.77 23.69
N ALA A 654 -10.49 -46.39 24.34
CA ALA A 654 -11.65 -47.27 24.42
C ALA A 654 -12.31 -47.41 23.04
N SER A 655 -12.89 -48.59 22.77
CA SER A 655 -13.47 -48.92 21.47
C SER A 655 -14.63 -48.01 21.04
N ASP A 656 -15.18 -47.25 21.98
CA ASP A 656 -16.34 -46.37 21.85
C ASP A 656 -16.02 -44.88 22.08
N GLU A 657 -14.73 -44.52 22.22
CA GLU A 657 -14.27 -43.14 22.40
C GLU A 657 -13.83 -42.48 21.09
N TYR A 658 -14.40 -41.31 20.80
CA TYR A 658 -14.10 -40.56 19.58
C TYR A 658 -14.14 -39.05 19.82
N LEU A 659 -13.27 -38.31 19.15
CA LEU A 659 -13.54 -36.93 18.74
C LEU A 659 -14.41 -36.98 17.48
N MET A 660 -15.64 -36.47 17.58
CA MET A 660 -16.57 -36.37 16.46
C MET A 660 -16.61 -34.93 15.94
N ILE A 661 -16.28 -34.73 14.67
CA ILE A 661 -16.42 -33.47 13.94
C ILE A 661 -17.69 -33.55 13.08
N GLU A 662 -18.59 -32.60 13.28
CA GLU A 662 -19.81 -32.45 12.48
C GLU A 662 -19.58 -31.56 11.25
N GLN A 663 -18.88 -30.44 11.45
CA GLN A 663 -18.67 -29.47 10.40
C GLN A 663 -17.35 -28.71 10.60
N VAL A 664 -16.72 -28.37 9.49
CA VAL A 664 -15.65 -27.39 9.42
C VAL A 664 -15.93 -26.39 8.30
N SER A 665 -15.67 -25.11 8.55
CA SER A 665 -15.62 -24.09 7.51
C SER A 665 -14.47 -23.10 7.73
N VAL A 666 -13.91 -22.61 6.63
CA VAL A 666 -13.05 -21.43 6.61
C VAL A 666 -13.73 -20.39 5.76
N GLU A 667 -14.22 -19.34 6.42
CA GLU A 667 -14.79 -18.15 5.81
C GLU A 667 -13.67 -17.16 5.58
N TYR A 668 -13.49 -16.70 4.35
CA TYR A 668 -12.46 -15.72 4.03
C TYR A 668 -12.95 -14.74 2.98
N GLN A 669 -12.45 -13.51 3.09
CA GLN A 669 -12.88 -12.41 2.26
C GLN A 669 -11.79 -12.12 1.23
N THR A 670 -12.14 -12.02 -0.06
CA THR A 670 -11.22 -11.54 -1.09
C THR A 670 -11.71 -10.20 -1.60
N CYS A 671 -10.90 -9.17 -1.42
CA CYS A 671 -11.16 -7.88 -2.04
C CYS A 671 -10.41 -7.89 -3.36
N ALA A 672 -11.15 -8.03 -4.47
CA ALA A 672 -10.55 -7.96 -5.80
C ALA A 672 -9.88 -6.59 -5.94
N SER A 673 -8.55 -6.57 -6.04
CA SER A 673 -7.84 -5.39 -6.52
C SER A 673 -8.18 -5.26 -8.00
N THR A 674 -9.28 -4.57 -8.31
CA THR A 674 -9.62 -4.22 -9.69
C THR A 674 -8.58 -3.24 -10.19
N THR A 675 -7.53 -3.76 -10.83
CA THR A 675 -6.74 -3.00 -11.79
C THR A 675 -7.65 -2.74 -12.99
N THR A 676 -8.44 -1.67 -12.95
CA THR A 676 -9.25 -1.22 -14.09
C THR A 676 -8.32 -0.56 -15.10
N THR A 677 -7.92 -1.31 -16.13
CA THR A 677 -7.21 -0.77 -17.29
C THR A 677 -8.10 0.24 -18.02
N THR A 678 -7.83 1.53 -17.82
CA THR A 678 -8.48 2.64 -18.52
C THR A 678 -7.64 3.02 -19.73
N THR A 679 -8.02 2.56 -20.93
CA THR A 679 -7.40 2.97 -22.19
C THR A 679 -7.75 4.44 -22.48
N THR A 680 -6.81 5.36 -22.24
CA THR A 680 -6.94 6.77 -22.63
C THR A 680 -5.99 7.06 -23.80
N THR A 681 -6.52 7.30 -25.00
CA THR A 681 -5.74 7.75 -26.16
C THR A 681 -5.48 9.26 -26.02
N THR A 682 -4.35 9.64 -25.43
CA THR A 682 -3.86 11.03 -25.46
C THR A 682 -2.43 11.05 -26.00
N THR A 683 -2.24 11.72 -27.14
CA THR A 683 -0.94 12.02 -27.72
C THR A 683 -0.17 12.94 -26.76
N THR A 684 0.67 12.36 -25.89
CA THR A 684 1.50 13.11 -24.93
C THR A 684 2.96 12.82 -25.18
N THR A 685 3.75 13.88 -25.31
CA THR A 685 5.21 13.83 -25.33
C THR A 685 5.70 13.17 -24.03
N THR A 686 6.41 12.04 -24.18
CA THR A 686 6.87 11.18 -23.09
C THR A 686 7.82 11.93 -22.17
N THR A 687 7.36 12.26 -20.96
CA THR A 687 8.24 12.48 -19.81
C THR A 687 8.06 11.25 -18.93
N THR A 688 9.09 10.41 -18.84
CA THR A 688 9.09 9.17 -18.05
C THR A 688 9.06 9.52 -16.56
N THR A 689 7.88 9.57 -15.97
CA THR A 689 7.73 9.54 -14.51
C THR A 689 7.89 8.10 -14.06
N THR A 690 9.07 7.75 -13.56
CA THR A 690 9.34 6.43 -13.00
C THR A 690 8.63 6.32 -11.65
N THR A 691 7.62 5.47 -11.56
CA THR A 691 7.05 5.05 -10.27
C THR A 691 8.19 4.50 -9.40
N PRO A 692 8.41 5.05 -8.20
CA PRO A 692 9.47 4.58 -7.32
C PRO A 692 9.15 3.15 -6.86
N CYS A 693 10.07 2.25 -7.17
CA CYS A 693 10.10 0.88 -6.73
C CYS A 693 10.45 0.88 -5.23
N SER A 694 9.52 0.51 -4.35
CA SER A 694 9.64 0.81 -2.91
C SER A 694 9.86 -0.40 -2.00
N VAL A 695 9.98 -1.62 -2.52
CA VAL A 695 10.24 -2.80 -1.67
C VAL A 695 11.66 -3.29 -1.86
N SER A 696 12.54 -2.90 -0.94
CA SER A 696 13.89 -3.47 -0.83
C SER A 696 13.80 -4.90 -0.32
N GLN A 697 14.37 -5.83 -1.08
CA GLN A 697 14.42 -7.25 -0.79
C GLN A 697 15.87 -7.69 -0.53
N THR A 698 16.03 -8.83 0.14
CA THR A 698 17.34 -9.40 0.45
C THR A 698 17.37 -10.90 0.24
N VAL A 699 18.43 -11.42 -0.37
CA VAL A 699 18.87 -12.81 -0.16
C VAL A 699 20.07 -12.78 0.79
N HIS A 700 20.08 -13.64 1.79
CA HIS A 700 21.09 -13.62 2.85
C HIS A 700 21.41 -15.04 3.32
N ASP A 701 22.69 -15.30 3.57
CA ASP A 701 23.16 -16.50 4.25
C ASP A 701 24.21 -16.10 5.28
N ALA A 702 23.88 -16.31 6.55
CA ALA A 702 24.72 -16.08 7.72
C ALA A 702 25.37 -17.37 8.24
N PHE A 703 25.24 -18.48 7.50
CA PHE A 703 25.84 -19.79 7.81
C PHE A 703 25.61 -20.28 9.24
N SER A 704 24.48 -19.88 9.86
CA SER A 704 24.14 -20.17 11.26
C SER A 704 23.93 -21.66 11.55
N GLN A 705 23.74 -22.46 10.49
CA GLN A 705 23.62 -23.91 10.52
C GLN A 705 24.67 -24.52 9.59
N ASN A 706 25.13 -25.75 9.88
CA ASN A 706 26.00 -26.53 9.00
C ASN A 706 25.22 -27.06 7.78
N SER A 707 24.64 -26.17 6.97
CA SER A 707 23.84 -26.46 5.79
C SER A 707 24.16 -25.52 4.63
N TYR A 708 24.20 -26.04 3.41
CA TYR A 708 24.31 -25.26 2.17
C TYR A 708 22.99 -24.65 1.70
N SER A 709 21.87 -25.00 2.33
CA SER A 709 20.54 -24.56 1.94
C SER A 709 19.98 -23.45 2.85
N ASN A 710 20.82 -22.79 3.64
CA ASN A 710 20.37 -21.77 4.59
C ASN A 710 19.86 -20.51 3.86
N ASN A 711 18.78 -19.89 4.35
CA ASN A 711 18.13 -18.72 3.74
C ASN A 711 17.67 -17.75 4.84
N ASP A 712 18.48 -16.75 5.15
CA ASP A 712 18.22 -15.76 6.21
C ASP A 712 17.67 -14.42 5.68
N GLY A 713 17.39 -14.33 4.38
CA GLY A 713 16.91 -13.12 3.70
C GLY A 713 15.39 -13.04 3.59
N SER A 714 14.87 -11.91 3.11
CA SER A 714 13.43 -11.74 2.81
C SER A 714 12.98 -12.52 1.55
N LYS A 715 13.92 -12.90 0.69
CA LYS A 715 13.73 -13.82 -0.43
C LYS A 715 14.68 -15.03 -0.27
N PRO A 716 14.26 -16.23 -0.69
CA PRO A 716 15.15 -17.38 -0.73
C PRO A 716 16.17 -17.21 -1.86
N TRP A 717 17.35 -17.83 -1.70
CA TRP A 717 18.25 -18.04 -2.83
C TRP A 717 17.62 -18.99 -3.85
N ALA A 718 17.96 -18.85 -5.14
CA ALA A 718 17.42 -19.70 -6.20
C ALA A 718 17.90 -21.16 -6.09
N ALA A 719 19.09 -21.37 -5.51
CA ALA A 719 19.65 -22.69 -5.25
C ALA A 719 20.42 -22.73 -3.91
N SER A 720 20.75 -23.95 -3.44
CA SER A 720 21.71 -24.16 -2.34
C SER A 720 23.14 -23.85 -2.80
N TRP A 721 24.07 -23.62 -1.85
CA TRP A 721 25.50 -23.60 -2.17
C TRP A 721 25.94 -24.93 -2.76
N VAL A 722 26.72 -24.86 -3.84
CA VAL A 722 27.32 -26.02 -4.51
C VAL A 722 28.82 -25.92 -4.37
N GLU A 723 29.41 -26.83 -3.59
CA GLU A 723 30.85 -26.95 -3.50
C GLU A 723 31.42 -27.67 -4.73
N THR A 724 32.66 -27.35 -5.08
CA THR A 724 33.48 -28.15 -5.97
C THR A 724 34.87 -28.19 -5.38
N ASP A 725 35.20 -29.31 -4.76
CA ASP A 725 36.53 -29.61 -4.25
C ASP A 725 36.84 -31.11 -4.41
N ALA A 726 38.04 -31.54 -4.03
CA ALA A 726 38.43 -32.94 -4.10
C ALA A 726 37.95 -33.78 -2.89
N GLY A 727 37.48 -33.15 -1.83
CA GLY A 727 37.08 -33.76 -0.57
C GLY A 727 35.62 -34.23 -0.53
N ASN A 728 34.70 -33.57 -1.25
CA ASN A 728 33.26 -33.86 -1.31
C ASN A 728 32.64 -34.13 0.07
N GLY A 729 33.04 -33.37 1.08
CA GLY A 729 32.67 -33.61 2.47
C GLY A 729 31.34 -32.97 2.89
N GLY A 730 30.73 -32.15 2.01
CA GLY A 730 29.52 -31.39 2.29
C GLY A 730 29.72 -30.33 3.37
N ALA A 731 28.63 -29.69 3.80
CA ALA A 731 28.68 -28.54 4.71
C ALA A 731 29.34 -28.78 6.09
N SER A 732 29.65 -30.03 6.48
CA SER A 732 30.28 -30.35 7.78
C SER A 732 31.75 -30.78 7.68
N SER A 733 32.32 -30.99 6.49
CA SER A 733 33.70 -31.47 6.34
C SER A 733 34.24 -31.24 4.92
N GLY A 734 35.54 -31.43 4.69
CA GLY A 734 36.14 -31.27 3.37
C GLY A 734 36.92 -29.97 3.24
N ASN A 735 37.06 -29.46 2.00
CA ASN A 735 37.81 -28.22 1.76
C ASN A 735 36.88 -26.99 1.72
N VAL A 736 35.59 -27.20 1.53
CA VAL A 736 34.53 -26.24 1.80
C VAL A 736 33.68 -26.82 2.94
N PHE A 737 33.55 -26.11 4.06
CA PHE A 737 32.74 -26.57 5.19
C PHE A 737 32.26 -25.38 6.01
N ILE A 738 31.25 -25.58 6.85
CA ILE A 738 30.75 -24.58 7.78
C ILE A 738 31.27 -24.90 9.18
N TYR A 739 31.85 -23.91 9.85
CA TYR A 739 32.41 -24.05 11.19
C TYR A 739 32.17 -22.78 12.00
N ASN A 740 31.61 -22.95 13.20
CA ASN A 740 31.26 -21.86 14.12
C ASN A 740 30.46 -20.73 13.45
N GLY A 741 29.46 -21.07 12.64
CA GLY A 741 28.60 -20.09 11.99
C GLY A 741 29.21 -19.39 10.78
N ALA A 742 30.33 -19.88 10.23
CA ALA A 742 30.99 -19.28 9.07
C ALA A 742 31.32 -20.32 8.01
N LEU A 743 31.24 -19.93 6.74
CA LEU A 743 31.69 -20.72 5.60
C LEU A 743 33.22 -20.64 5.48
N VAL A 744 33.88 -21.78 5.47
CA VAL A 744 35.34 -21.91 5.46
C VAL A 744 35.78 -22.61 4.17
N LEU A 745 36.69 -21.96 3.43
CA LEU A 745 37.38 -22.56 2.30
C LEU A 745 38.88 -22.75 2.66
N THR A 746 39.42 -23.92 2.34
CA THR A 746 40.85 -24.25 2.45
C THR A 746 41.31 -25.06 1.25
N ARG A 747 42.60 -25.35 1.13
CA ARG A 747 43.12 -26.20 0.07
C ARG A 747 43.95 -27.34 0.64
N GLN A 748 43.45 -28.57 0.57
CA GLN A 748 44.32 -29.72 0.80
C GLN A 748 45.29 -29.97 -0.36
N PHE A 749 46.54 -30.18 0.03
CA PHE A 749 47.73 -30.53 -0.75
C PHE A 749 47.53 -31.02 -2.20
N TYR A 750 48.22 -30.31 -3.11
CA TYR A 750 48.55 -30.67 -4.50
C TYR A 750 47.41 -31.12 -5.43
N GLY A 751 46.73 -30.13 -6.02
CA GLY A 751 46.06 -30.31 -7.31
C GLY A 751 44.54 -30.40 -7.27
N GLY A 752 43.89 -29.31 -6.86
CA GLY A 752 42.45 -29.09 -7.02
C GLY A 752 42.14 -27.60 -6.89
N SER A 753 41.03 -27.16 -7.50
CA SER A 753 40.44 -25.85 -7.24
C SER A 753 39.37 -26.01 -6.16
N THR A 754 39.50 -25.31 -5.04
CA THR A 754 38.43 -25.23 -4.02
C THR A 754 37.52 -24.06 -4.36
N LYS A 755 36.24 -24.31 -4.57
CA LYS A 755 35.26 -23.28 -4.88
C LYS A 755 33.88 -23.64 -4.37
N VAL A 756 33.06 -22.62 -4.17
CA VAL A 756 31.64 -22.78 -3.86
C VAL A 756 30.84 -21.72 -4.59
N THR A 757 29.68 -22.11 -5.10
CA THR A 757 28.81 -21.24 -5.91
C THR A 757 27.37 -21.26 -5.43
N ARG A 758 26.65 -20.15 -5.54
CA ARG A 758 25.22 -20.10 -5.26
C ARG A 758 24.50 -19.15 -6.20
N GLU A 759 23.34 -19.58 -6.69
CA GLU A 759 22.52 -18.86 -7.67
C GLU A 759 21.45 -18.01 -6.98
N VAL A 760 21.21 -16.82 -7.55
CA VAL A 760 20.17 -15.87 -7.18
C VAL A 760 19.49 -15.38 -8.47
N ASP A 761 18.17 -15.28 -8.43
CA ASP A 761 17.41 -14.61 -9.47
C ASP A 761 17.39 -13.10 -9.19
N LEU A 762 18.05 -12.32 -10.04
CA LEU A 762 18.05 -10.86 -10.01
C LEU A 762 17.33 -10.27 -11.24
N SER A 763 16.57 -11.06 -11.99
CA SER A 763 15.80 -10.57 -13.12
C SER A 763 14.73 -9.57 -12.67
N GLY A 764 14.54 -8.49 -13.42
CA GLY A 764 13.59 -7.43 -13.07
C GLY A 764 14.02 -6.50 -11.93
N THR A 765 15.08 -6.84 -11.18
CA THR A 765 15.52 -6.05 -10.03
C THR A 765 16.30 -4.78 -10.44
N ARG A 766 16.34 -3.80 -9.54
CA ARG A 766 17.20 -2.60 -9.66
C ARG A 766 18.09 -2.46 -8.42
N GLY A 767 19.23 -1.80 -8.60
CA GLY A 767 20.11 -1.43 -7.49
C GLY A 767 20.67 -2.62 -6.70
N ALA A 768 20.86 -3.77 -7.33
CA ALA A 768 21.35 -4.96 -6.64
C ALA A 768 22.76 -4.71 -6.07
N GLN A 769 22.95 -4.93 -4.77
CA GLN A 769 24.22 -4.75 -4.06
C GLN A 769 24.57 -6.02 -3.30
N LEU A 770 25.75 -6.59 -3.58
CA LEU A 770 26.32 -7.71 -2.85
C LEU A 770 27.22 -7.21 -1.73
N GLU A 771 26.92 -7.59 -0.50
CA GLU A 771 27.77 -7.42 0.67
C GLU A 771 28.32 -8.77 1.13
N ILE A 772 29.62 -8.84 1.38
CA ILE A 772 30.26 -10.00 2.02
C ILE A 772 31.06 -9.55 3.24
N LYS A 773 31.05 -10.35 4.29
CA LYS A 773 31.91 -10.17 5.46
C LYS A 773 32.81 -11.39 5.61
N PHE A 774 34.11 -11.18 5.67
CA PHE A 774 35.11 -12.26 5.61
C PHE A 774 36.41 -11.91 6.35
N TYR A 775 37.25 -12.91 6.59
CA TYR A 775 38.66 -12.73 6.97
C TYR A 775 39.53 -13.85 6.41
N LEU A 776 40.85 -13.63 6.41
CA LEU A 776 41.83 -14.65 6.05
C LEU A 776 42.57 -15.13 7.31
N ALA A 777 42.74 -16.43 7.48
CA ALA A 777 43.42 -17.05 8.63
C ALA A 777 44.64 -17.87 8.20
N GLY A 778 45.55 -18.16 9.15
CA GLY A 778 46.74 -18.99 8.92
C GLY A 778 48.02 -18.23 8.55
N GLU A 779 49.13 -18.94 8.34
CA GLU A 779 50.43 -18.37 7.94
C GLU A 779 50.51 -18.07 6.44
N LEU A 780 49.60 -17.21 5.98
CA LEU A 780 49.39 -16.93 4.57
C LEU A 780 50.64 -16.35 3.88
N GLU A 781 51.03 -16.96 2.78
CA GLU A 781 52.10 -16.47 1.93
C GLU A 781 51.63 -15.35 1.00
N SER A 782 52.57 -14.57 0.45
CA SER A 782 52.23 -13.51 -0.51
C SER A 782 51.61 -14.02 -1.81
N SER A 783 51.72 -15.33 -2.08
CA SER A 783 51.10 -16.02 -3.21
C SER A 783 49.71 -16.55 -2.92
N ASP A 784 49.22 -16.43 -1.69
CA ASP A 784 47.90 -16.91 -1.30
C ASP A 784 46.84 -15.91 -1.74
N GLU A 785 45.93 -16.37 -2.59
CA GLU A 785 44.89 -15.56 -3.19
C GLU A 785 43.54 -16.29 -3.14
N ALA A 786 42.57 -15.65 -2.51
CA ALA A 786 41.15 -15.98 -2.65
C ALA A 786 40.46 -14.91 -3.51
N SER A 787 39.34 -15.23 -4.12
CA SER A 787 38.62 -14.29 -4.97
C SER A 787 37.11 -14.46 -4.96
N LEU A 788 36.46 -13.35 -5.30
CA LEU A 788 35.02 -13.25 -5.52
C LEU A 788 34.76 -13.06 -7.02
N TRP A 789 33.85 -13.88 -7.53
CA TRP A 789 33.40 -13.84 -8.92
C TRP A 789 31.88 -13.80 -8.99
N ILE A 790 31.35 -13.20 -10.05
CA ILE A 790 29.95 -13.32 -10.47
C ILE A 790 29.90 -14.07 -11.80
N ILE A 791 28.96 -14.99 -11.93
CA ILE A 791 28.63 -15.64 -13.19
C ILE A 791 27.27 -15.11 -13.63
N LYS A 792 27.20 -14.51 -14.82
CA LYS A 792 25.94 -14.03 -15.42
C LYS A 792 25.71 -14.81 -16.69
N ASP A 793 24.64 -15.60 -16.74
CA ASP A 793 24.23 -16.35 -17.93
C ASP A 793 25.39 -17.20 -18.51
N GLY A 794 26.18 -17.81 -17.60
CA GLY A 794 27.36 -18.62 -17.93
C GLY A 794 28.67 -17.84 -18.15
N SER A 795 28.64 -16.50 -18.26
CA SER A 795 29.84 -15.66 -18.38
C SER A 795 30.44 -15.32 -17.02
N HIS A 796 31.77 -15.40 -16.86
CA HIS A 796 32.45 -15.20 -15.58
C HIS A 796 33.11 -13.82 -15.45
N TYR A 797 32.90 -13.15 -14.32
CA TYR A 797 33.42 -11.82 -14.00
C TYR A 797 34.10 -11.84 -12.62
N LYS A 798 35.42 -11.56 -12.57
CA LYS A 798 36.14 -11.42 -11.28
C LYS A 798 35.84 -10.05 -10.70
N LEU A 799 35.25 -9.98 -9.51
CA LEU A 799 34.98 -8.71 -8.84
C LEU A 799 36.16 -8.25 -7.99
N ASP A 800 36.81 -9.18 -7.27
CA ASP A 800 37.91 -8.84 -6.37
C ASP A 800 38.85 -10.00 -6.09
N SER A 801 40.02 -9.70 -5.53
CA SER A 801 40.94 -10.67 -4.96
C SER A 801 41.52 -10.26 -3.61
N TYR A 802 41.61 -11.26 -2.73
CA TYR A 802 41.96 -11.13 -1.32
C TYR A 802 43.28 -11.86 -1.07
N THR A 803 44.25 -11.08 -0.59
CA THR A 803 45.55 -11.58 -0.15
C THR A 803 45.81 -11.07 1.26
N ALA A 804 46.67 -11.74 2.02
CA ALA A 804 46.99 -11.33 3.39
C ALA A 804 47.52 -9.89 3.48
N SER A 805 48.27 -9.44 2.47
CA SER A 805 48.80 -8.06 2.40
C SER A 805 47.74 -6.99 2.16
N ARG A 806 46.59 -7.34 1.55
CA ARG A 806 45.51 -6.40 1.24
C ARG A 806 44.44 -6.33 2.33
N CYS A 807 44.12 -7.46 2.95
CA CYS A 807 42.97 -7.56 3.86
C CYS A 807 43.36 -7.69 5.34
N GLY A 808 44.64 -7.96 5.65
CA GLY A 808 45.08 -8.27 7.00
C GLY A 808 44.67 -9.69 7.44
N LYS A 809 45.48 -10.29 8.30
CA LYS A 809 45.24 -11.63 8.87
C LYS A 809 44.31 -11.53 10.08
N ASN A 810 43.39 -12.49 10.23
CA ASN A 810 42.44 -12.63 11.35
C ASN A 810 41.65 -11.35 11.67
N THR A 811 41.39 -10.52 10.66
CA THR A 811 40.63 -9.27 10.80
C THR A 811 39.43 -9.33 9.87
N TYR A 812 38.23 -9.15 10.41
CA TYR A 812 37.02 -9.09 9.59
C TYR A 812 37.04 -7.87 8.68
N ASN A 813 36.74 -8.11 7.41
CA ASN A 813 36.57 -7.13 6.36
C ASN A 813 35.12 -7.24 5.86
N THR A 814 34.47 -6.10 5.63
CA THR A 814 33.17 -6.04 4.93
C THR A 814 33.37 -5.31 3.62
N LYS A 815 32.84 -5.88 2.52
CA LYS A 815 32.95 -5.33 1.17
C LYS A 815 31.59 -5.35 0.50
N THR A 816 31.27 -4.26 -0.20
CA THR A 816 30.02 -4.09 -0.94
C THR A 816 30.34 -3.88 -2.43
N TYR A 817 29.61 -4.55 -3.31
CA TYR A 817 29.77 -4.53 -4.76
C TYR A 817 28.42 -4.24 -5.42
N ASP A 818 28.39 -3.34 -6.40
CA ASP A 818 27.22 -3.13 -7.24
C ASP A 818 27.07 -4.28 -8.25
N LEU A 819 25.96 -5.00 -8.15
CA LEU A 819 25.59 -6.11 -9.02
C LEU A 819 24.64 -5.70 -10.16
N SER A 820 24.27 -4.44 -10.30
CA SER A 820 23.26 -3.99 -11.28
C SER A 820 23.62 -4.37 -12.72
N ALA A 821 24.91 -4.35 -13.09
CA ALA A 821 25.36 -4.79 -14.41
C ALA A 821 25.30 -6.31 -14.62
N TYR A 822 25.29 -7.07 -13.52
CA TYR A 822 25.31 -8.52 -13.50
C TYR A 822 23.94 -9.15 -13.27
N ALA A 823 22.91 -8.36 -12.99
CA ALA A 823 21.55 -8.83 -12.77
C ALA A 823 21.01 -9.63 -13.98
N SER A 824 20.64 -10.88 -13.71
CA SER A 824 19.90 -11.79 -14.59
C SER A 824 19.20 -12.86 -13.75
N SER A 825 18.32 -13.65 -14.37
CA SER A 825 17.69 -14.82 -13.70
C SER A 825 18.68 -15.93 -13.36
N HIS A 826 19.90 -15.86 -13.89
CA HIS A 826 20.97 -16.83 -13.69
C HIS A 826 22.25 -16.14 -13.20
N THR A 827 22.10 -15.31 -12.16
CA THR A 827 23.25 -14.68 -11.49
C THR A 827 23.79 -15.61 -10.42
N VAL A 828 25.09 -15.92 -10.45
CA VAL A 828 25.73 -16.84 -9.50
C VAL A 828 26.88 -16.14 -8.78
N VAL A 829 26.86 -16.16 -7.45
CA VAL A 829 27.98 -15.76 -6.62
C VAL A 829 28.96 -16.93 -6.53
N LYS A 830 30.25 -16.69 -6.78
CA LYS A 830 31.32 -17.70 -6.73
C LYS A 830 32.46 -17.23 -5.82
N LEU A 831 32.74 -18.01 -4.79
CA LEU A 831 33.91 -17.87 -3.92
C LEU A 831 34.96 -18.91 -4.31
N TYR A 832 36.22 -18.49 -4.43
CA TYR A 832 37.26 -19.30 -5.08
C TYR A 832 38.62 -19.12 -4.41
N ILE A 833 39.37 -20.21 -4.20
CA ILE A 833 40.80 -20.14 -3.88
C ILE A 833 41.59 -20.22 -5.19
N ASP A 834 42.22 -19.12 -5.59
CA ASP A 834 43.00 -19.01 -6.84
C ASP A 834 44.34 -19.74 -6.73
N SER A 835 45.09 -19.47 -5.66
CA SER A 835 46.40 -20.06 -5.39
C SER A 835 46.68 -20.07 -3.90
N GLY A 836 47.60 -20.94 -3.48
CA GLY A 836 48.00 -21.01 -2.07
C GLY A 836 47.04 -21.76 -1.15
N PHE A 837 46.98 -21.34 0.13
CA PHE A 837 46.13 -21.88 1.20
C PHE A 837 46.38 -23.36 1.51
N ALA A 838 47.61 -23.84 1.29
CA ALA A 838 47.99 -25.25 1.46
C ALA A 838 48.63 -25.56 2.82
N GLY A 839 49.02 -24.53 3.57
CA GLY A 839 49.58 -24.65 4.90
C GLY A 839 48.52 -25.01 5.94
N PRO A 840 48.91 -25.70 7.02
CA PRO A 840 47.98 -26.04 8.09
C PRO A 840 47.42 -24.77 8.74
N GLY A 841 46.09 -24.66 8.76
CA GLY A 841 45.39 -23.52 9.37
C GLY A 841 45.16 -22.33 8.44
N GLU A 842 45.45 -22.46 7.13
CA GLU A 842 45.16 -21.42 6.14
C GLU A 842 43.72 -21.51 5.63
N TYR A 843 42.96 -20.44 5.89
CA TYR A 843 41.53 -20.41 5.61
C TYR A 843 41.09 -19.08 4.99
N PHE A 844 40.19 -19.17 4.03
CA PHE A 844 39.32 -18.07 3.64
C PHE A 844 37.97 -18.27 4.33
N VAL A 845 37.66 -17.40 5.31
CA VAL A 845 36.48 -17.54 6.18
C VAL A 845 35.48 -16.44 5.86
N ILE A 846 34.24 -16.82 5.59
CA ILE A 846 33.14 -15.93 5.23
C ILE A 846 32.06 -16.04 6.32
N ASP A 847 31.79 -14.91 6.97
CA ASP A 847 30.78 -14.76 8.02
C ASP A 847 29.37 -14.76 7.42
N TYR A 848 29.17 -13.94 6.38
CA TYR A 848 27.90 -13.90 5.66
C TYR A 848 28.07 -13.42 4.22
N VAL A 849 27.07 -13.76 3.41
CA VAL A 849 26.85 -13.26 2.05
C VAL A 849 25.42 -12.72 1.97
N LYS A 850 25.27 -11.43 1.62
CA LYS A 850 23.99 -10.74 1.53
C LYS A 850 23.88 -10.01 0.19
N ILE A 851 22.76 -10.12 -0.51
CA ILE A 851 22.45 -9.26 -1.66
C ILE A 851 21.17 -8.51 -1.36
N THR A 852 21.22 -7.18 -1.38
CA THR A 852 20.06 -6.30 -1.28
C THR A 852 19.69 -5.80 -2.67
N PHE A 853 18.41 -5.77 -3.03
CA PHE A 853 17.95 -5.30 -4.33
C PHE A 853 16.52 -4.78 -4.25
N ASP A 854 16.14 -3.89 -5.14
CA ASP A 854 14.76 -3.44 -5.25
C ASP A 854 14.03 -4.39 -6.21
N ASP A 855 13.07 -5.13 -5.67
CA ASP A 855 12.22 -6.04 -6.44
C ASP A 855 11.16 -5.20 -7.14
N CYS A 856 11.54 -4.68 -8.30
CA CYS A 856 10.62 -4.01 -9.19
C CYS A 856 9.94 -5.11 -9.97
N GLU A 857 9.02 -5.83 -9.31
CA GLU A 857 8.06 -6.66 -10.02
C GLU A 857 7.47 -5.75 -11.08
N GLN A 858 7.89 -5.96 -12.33
CA GLN A 858 7.53 -5.08 -13.42
C GLN A 858 6.02 -5.19 -13.50
N SER A 859 5.31 -4.16 -13.00
CA SER A 859 3.90 -3.99 -13.30
C SER A 859 3.79 -4.18 -14.80
N CYS A 860 3.15 -5.26 -15.26
CA CYS A 860 3.06 -5.62 -16.66
C CYS A 860 2.76 -4.36 -17.46
N GLN A 861 3.76 -3.82 -18.17
CA GLN A 861 3.49 -2.66 -18.99
C GLN A 861 2.73 -3.19 -20.22
N ASP A 862 1.56 -2.62 -20.47
CA ASP A 862 0.82 -2.86 -21.69
C ASP A 862 1.61 -2.27 -22.86
N LEU A 863 2.48 -3.10 -23.42
CA LEU A 863 3.28 -2.79 -24.59
C LEU A 863 2.44 -3.03 -25.85
N GLN A 864 2.36 -2.03 -26.72
CA GLN A 864 1.49 -2.03 -27.89
C GLN A 864 2.30 -1.81 -29.15
N TYR A 865 2.19 -2.72 -30.12
CA TYR A 865 2.46 -2.45 -31.52
C TYR A 865 1.16 -1.94 -32.15
N ALA A 866 1.16 -0.72 -32.71
CA ALA A 866 -0.02 -0.18 -33.37
C ALA A 866 0.36 0.65 -34.59
N ASP A 867 -0.46 0.60 -35.63
CA ASP A 867 -0.33 1.47 -36.81
C ASP A 867 -1.72 1.94 -37.22
N ASN A 868 -1.98 3.23 -37.05
CA ASN A 868 -3.21 3.89 -37.50
C ASN A 868 -3.13 4.37 -38.96
N PHE A 869 -2.07 3.98 -39.68
CA PHE A 869 -1.81 4.30 -41.09
C PHE A 869 -1.83 5.81 -41.41
N ALA A 870 -1.64 6.68 -40.42
CA ALA A 870 -1.71 8.14 -40.59
C ALA A 870 -0.56 8.72 -41.43
N SER A 871 0.57 8.01 -41.55
CA SER A 871 1.79 8.49 -42.22
C SER A 871 1.71 8.46 -43.76
N GLY A 872 0.65 7.90 -44.35
CA GLY A 872 0.51 7.77 -45.80
C GLY A 872 1.50 6.76 -46.43
N GLY A 873 2.28 6.04 -45.62
CA GLY A 873 3.28 5.07 -46.08
C GLY A 873 3.42 3.87 -45.13
N TYR A 874 4.18 2.86 -45.55
CA TYR A 874 4.32 1.59 -44.84
C TYR A 874 5.13 1.65 -43.52
N SER A 875 5.58 2.84 -43.10
CA SER A 875 6.41 3.04 -41.91
C SER A 875 5.64 3.61 -40.71
N GLY A 876 4.31 3.62 -40.75
CA GLY A 876 3.49 4.10 -39.63
C GLY A 876 3.79 3.35 -38.33
N ASN A 877 3.73 4.07 -37.20
CA ASN A 877 3.85 3.48 -35.87
C ASN A 877 3.18 4.40 -34.86
N SER A 878 2.05 3.96 -34.32
CA SER A 878 1.26 4.66 -33.30
C SER A 878 1.24 3.92 -31.96
N GLY A 879 1.98 2.80 -31.83
CA GLY A 879 2.09 2.01 -30.60
C GLY A 879 3.22 2.46 -29.68
N SER A 880 3.24 1.95 -28.44
CA SER A 880 4.32 2.17 -27.47
C SER A 880 5.61 1.43 -27.83
N ILE A 881 5.55 0.42 -28.71
CA ILE A 881 6.71 -0.22 -29.33
C ILE A 881 6.70 0.01 -30.84
N ALA A 882 7.86 0.40 -31.38
CA ALA A 882 8.07 0.43 -32.81
C ALA A 882 8.18 -0.96 -33.43
N PHE A 883 7.45 -1.18 -34.52
CA PHE A 883 7.67 -2.35 -35.37
C PHE A 883 9.12 -2.41 -35.87
N GLY A 884 9.69 -3.62 -35.93
CA GLY A 884 11.08 -3.82 -36.35
C GLY A 884 11.32 -3.59 -37.85
N SER A 885 10.27 -3.50 -38.65
CA SER A 885 10.32 -3.26 -40.10
C SER A 885 9.18 -2.35 -40.56
N ASN A 886 9.17 -1.95 -41.84
CA ASN A 886 7.99 -1.38 -42.49
C ASN A 886 7.01 -2.51 -42.88
N TRP A 887 5.75 -2.17 -43.16
CA TRP A 887 4.85 -3.07 -43.88
C TRP A 887 5.45 -3.45 -45.24
N VAL A 888 5.35 -4.72 -45.59
CA VAL A 888 5.85 -5.29 -46.84
C VAL A 888 4.68 -5.82 -47.64
N GLU A 889 4.55 -5.35 -48.89
CA GLU A 889 3.61 -5.90 -49.86
C GLU A 889 4.25 -7.12 -50.54
N ALA A 890 3.61 -8.29 -50.43
CA ALA A 890 4.14 -9.57 -50.92
C ALA A 890 3.68 -9.93 -52.34
N ASP A 891 3.27 -8.95 -53.15
CA ASP A 891 2.84 -9.20 -54.52
C ASP A 891 3.98 -9.05 -55.54
N ALA A 892 3.81 -9.67 -56.71
CA ALA A 892 4.83 -9.65 -57.76
C ALA A 892 4.96 -8.27 -58.47
N GLY A 893 4.16 -7.27 -58.09
CA GLY A 893 4.05 -5.97 -58.76
C GLY A 893 4.87 -4.84 -58.11
N GLY A 894 5.19 -4.94 -56.81
CA GLY A 894 6.20 -4.12 -56.14
C GLY A 894 6.01 -2.60 -56.24
N SER A 895 4.77 -2.13 -56.32
CA SER A 895 4.46 -0.71 -56.46
C SER A 895 4.26 -0.11 -55.07
N GLY A 896 5.08 0.86 -54.66
CA GLY A 896 5.06 1.42 -53.30
C GLY A 896 3.70 2.00 -52.87
N ALA A 897 3.57 2.36 -51.59
CA ALA A 897 2.31 2.70 -50.91
C ALA A 897 1.38 3.76 -51.57
N ALA A 898 1.85 4.51 -52.59
CA ALA A 898 1.10 5.52 -53.33
C ALA A 898 0.38 5.00 -54.59
N GLY A 899 0.57 3.73 -54.96
CA GLY A 899 -0.16 3.11 -56.06
C GLY A 899 0.21 1.65 -56.17
N GLY A 900 -0.78 0.76 -56.07
CA GLY A 900 -0.57 -0.69 -56.04
C GLY A 900 -1.84 -1.44 -55.68
N ASN A 901 -1.70 -2.74 -55.42
CA ASN A 901 -2.79 -3.54 -54.87
C ASN A 901 -2.92 -3.30 -53.37
N ALA A 902 -1.88 -2.85 -52.67
CA ALA A 902 -1.97 -2.22 -51.36
C ALA A 902 -1.74 -0.70 -51.47
N LEU A 903 -2.62 0.10 -50.86
CA LEU A 903 -2.59 1.57 -50.90
C LEU A 903 -2.93 2.11 -49.51
N ILE A 904 -2.16 3.07 -49.00
CA ILE A 904 -2.55 3.81 -47.79
C ILE A 904 -3.14 5.16 -48.20
N SER A 905 -4.37 5.44 -47.79
CA SER A 905 -5.05 6.71 -48.07
C SER A 905 -5.99 7.09 -46.94
N GLY A 906 -6.05 8.37 -46.57
CA GLY A 906 -6.98 8.84 -45.54
C GLY A 906 -6.84 8.16 -44.17
N GLY A 907 -5.64 7.70 -43.80
CA GLY A 907 -5.40 6.98 -42.55
C GLY A 907 -5.87 5.51 -42.57
N GLN A 908 -6.03 4.92 -43.76
CA GLN A 908 -6.53 3.55 -43.93
C GLN A 908 -5.67 2.77 -44.92
N LEU A 909 -5.43 1.49 -44.65
CA LEU A 909 -4.82 0.55 -45.60
C LEU A 909 -5.91 -0.08 -46.47
N TYR A 910 -5.75 0.04 -47.79
CA TYR A 910 -6.64 -0.49 -48.82
C TYR A 910 -5.99 -1.69 -49.50
N LEU A 911 -6.65 -2.84 -49.54
CA LEU A 911 -6.19 -4.03 -50.27
C LEU A 911 -7.13 -4.37 -51.44
N LYS A 912 -6.61 -4.28 -52.66
CA LYS A 912 -7.32 -4.53 -53.92
C LYS A 912 -6.85 -5.83 -54.56
N GLY A 913 -7.77 -6.74 -54.85
CA GLY A 913 -7.45 -7.98 -55.57
C GLY A 913 -6.98 -7.70 -57.00
N SER A 914 -6.05 -8.51 -57.52
CA SER A 914 -5.58 -8.34 -58.89
C SER A 914 -6.67 -8.69 -59.91
N GLY A 915 -6.87 -7.83 -60.91
CA GLY A 915 -7.95 -7.97 -61.91
C GLY A 915 -7.87 -9.22 -62.80
N ASN A 916 -6.77 -9.98 -62.74
CA ASN A 916 -6.50 -11.11 -63.64
C ASN A 916 -6.84 -12.50 -63.04
N GLY A 917 -7.62 -12.55 -61.96
CA GLY A 917 -8.30 -13.76 -61.49
C GLY A 917 -7.50 -14.72 -60.59
N TYR A 918 -6.21 -14.48 -60.34
CA TYR A 918 -5.37 -15.35 -59.48
C TYR A 918 -4.29 -14.64 -58.65
N GLY A 919 -4.21 -13.31 -58.64
CA GLY A 919 -3.22 -12.62 -57.80
C GLY A 919 -3.73 -12.43 -56.38
N GLU A 920 -2.94 -12.89 -55.43
CA GLU A 920 -3.13 -12.59 -54.02
C GLU A 920 -2.42 -11.27 -53.68
N THR A 921 -3.12 -10.41 -52.97
CA THR A 921 -2.51 -9.22 -52.37
C THR A 921 -2.28 -9.53 -50.91
N GLN A 922 -1.02 -9.44 -50.48
CA GLN A 922 -0.63 -9.70 -49.11
C GLN A 922 0.17 -8.52 -48.57
N VAL A 923 -0.13 -8.11 -47.35
CA VAL A 923 0.66 -7.12 -46.63
C VAL A 923 1.01 -7.72 -45.27
N TYR A 924 2.29 -7.64 -44.89
CA TYR A 924 2.74 -8.16 -43.60
C TYR A 924 3.81 -7.32 -42.93
N ARG A 925 3.95 -7.49 -41.61
CA ARG A 925 4.94 -6.80 -40.79
C ARG A 925 5.34 -7.63 -39.58
N ALA A 926 6.62 -7.58 -39.22
CA ALA A 926 7.17 -8.38 -38.12
C ALA A 926 7.03 -7.69 -36.76
N ILE A 927 6.69 -8.47 -35.75
CA ILE A 927 6.67 -8.12 -34.32
C ILE A 927 7.39 -9.19 -33.50
N SER A 928 7.90 -8.83 -32.32
CA SER A 928 8.53 -9.77 -31.37
C SER A 928 7.62 -10.01 -30.17
N LEU A 929 7.41 -11.28 -29.81
CA LEU A 929 6.67 -11.74 -28.63
C LEU A 929 7.57 -12.53 -27.66
N GLU A 930 8.90 -12.40 -27.78
CA GLU A 930 9.89 -13.18 -26.99
C GLU A 930 9.78 -12.96 -25.48
N HIS A 931 9.31 -11.79 -25.06
CA HIS A 931 9.19 -11.39 -23.65
C HIS A 931 7.74 -11.12 -23.22
N ALA A 932 6.76 -11.48 -24.06
CA ALA A 932 5.35 -11.31 -23.72
C ALA A 932 4.87 -12.49 -22.88
N SER A 933 4.24 -12.22 -21.73
CA SER A 933 3.53 -13.22 -20.91
C SER A 933 2.11 -13.50 -21.45
N ALA A 934 1.54 -12.53 -22.16
CA ALA A 934 0.28 -12.64 -22.92
C ALA A 934 0.32 -11.67 -24.10
N ALA A 935 -0.38 -11.98 -25.20
CA ALA A 935 -0.45 -11.11 -26.36
C ALA A 935 -1.79 -11.26 -27.08
N THR A 936 -2.39 -10.14 -27.49
CA THR A 936 -3.62 -10.13 -28.30
C THR A 936 -3.44 -9.25 -29.53
N LEU A 937 -3.93 -9.71 -30.68
CA LEU A 937 -4.02 -8.93 -31.91
C LEU A 937 -5.42 -8.36 -32.06
N ARG A 938 -5.54 -7.03 -32.17
CA ARG A 938 -6.80 -6.35 -32.51
C ARG A 938 -6.72 -5.77 -33.92
N VAL A 939 -7.74 -6.02 -34.74
CA VAL A 939 -7.82 -5.51 -36.12
C VAL A 939 -9.23 -5.01 -36.41
N SER A 940 -9.35 -3.81 -36.96
CA SER A 940 -10.61 -3.26 -37.47
C SER A 940 -10.61 -3.22 -39.00
N PHE A 941 -11.61 -3.82 -39.64
CA PHE A 941 -11.69 -3.89 -41.10
C PHE A 941 -13.13 -3.81 -41.62
N LYS A 942 -13.28 -3.46 -42.91
CA LYS A 942 -14.53 -3.54 -43.67
C LYS A 942 -14.26 -3.84 -45.14
N PHE A 943 -15.19 -4.51 -45.81
CA PHE A 943 -15.16 -4.63 -47.26
C PHE A 943 -15.79 -3.38 -47.90
N VAL A 944 -15.20 -2.88 -48.99
CA VAL A 944 -15.67 -1.68 -49.71
C VAL A 944 -15.82 -1.98 -51.20
N GLY A 945 -16.97 -1.57 -51.75
CA GLY A 945 -17.36 -1.81 -53.14
C GLY A 945 -18.46 -2.87 -53.27
N ASP A 946 -18.70 -3.34 -54.50
CA ASP A 946 -19.77 -4.27 -54.86
C ASP A 946 -19.45 -5.71 -54.46
N VAL A 947 -19.40 -5.99 -53.15
CA VAL A 947 -18.99 -7.29 -52.59
C VAL A 947 -19.79 -8.46 -53.17
N GLU A 948 -19.08 -9.43 -53.77
CA GLU A 948 -19.67 -10.68 -54.26
C GLU A 948 -19.42 -11.84 -53.27
N ASN A 949 -20.24 -12.88 -53.32
CA ASN A 949 -20.19 -14.03 -52.39
C ASN A 949 -18.91 -14.90 -52.48
N VAL A 950 -17.91 -14.47 -53.24
CA VAL A 950 -16.64 -15.18 -53.47
C VAL A 950 -15.42 -14.39 -53.01
N ASP A 951 -15.62 -13.19 -52.46
CA ASP A 951 -14.53 -12.38 -51.90
C ASP A 951 -14.14 -12.90 -50.53
N VAL A 952 -12.84 -13.16 -50.35
CA VAL A 952 -12.29 -13.70 -49.11
C VAL A 952 -11.08 -12.89 -48.64
N ALA A 953 -11.06 -12.53 -47.36
CA ALA A 953 -9.92 -11.92 -46.69
C ALA A 953 -9.47 -12.78 -45.50
N TYR A 954 -8.17 -13.01 -45.35
CA TYR A 954 -7.59 -13.63 -44.16
C TYR A 954 -6.90 -12.56 -43.32
N ILE A 955 -7.10 -12.58 -42.01
CA ILE A 955 -6.46 -11.68 -41.04
C ILE A 955 -5.93 -12.53 -39.89
N GLY A 956 -4.64 -12.40 -39.57
CA GLY A 956 -4.03 -13.13 -38.48
C GLY A 956 -2.56 -12.79 -38.24
N ALA A 957 -1.94 -13.58 -37.38
CA ALA A 957 -0.51 -13.60 -37.10
C ALA A 957 0.06 -14.97 -37.48
N MET A 958 1.26 -14.99 -38.06
CA MET A 958 1.95 -16.22 -38.45
C MET A 958 3.42 -16.21 -38.02
N THR A 959 4.00 -17.36 -37.72
CA THR A 959 5.46 -17.48 -37.58
C THR A 959 6.12 -17.71 -38.94
N ALA A 960 7.44 -17.50 -39.01
CA ALA A 960 8.24 -17.92 -40.17
C ALA A 960 8.14 -19.43 -40.47
N SER A 961 7.79 -20.25 -39.47
CA SER A 961 7.54 -21.70 -39.63
C SER A 961 6.13 -22.05 -40.13
N GLY A 962 5.26 -21.05 -40.31
CA GLY A 962 3.90 -21.23 -40.84
C GLY A 962 2.84 -21.61 -39.80
N ALA A 963 3.14 -21.52 -38.50
CA ALA A 963 2.10 -21.59 -37.48
C ALA A 963 1.26 -20.31 -37.55
N MET A 964 -0.06 -20.43 -37.66
CA MET A 964 -0.95 -19.29 -37.85
C MET A 964 -2.05 -19.22 -36.79
N VAL A 965 -2.34 -18.01 -36.33
CA VAL A 965 -3.50 -17.66 -35.51
C VAL A 965 -4.28 -16.59 -36.28
N GLY A 966 -5.48 -16.92 -36.76
CA GLY A 966 -6.29 -16.00 -37.56
C GLY A 966 -7.55 -16.67 -38.09
N GLU A 967 -8.35 -15.91 -38.83
CA GLU A 967 -9.61 -16.37 -39.41
C GLU A 967 -9.74 -15.92 -40.87
N GLU A 968 -10.44 -16.73 -41.67
CA GLU A 968 -10.81 -16.43 -43.06
C GLU A 968 -12.23 -15.85 -43.10
N PHE A 969 -12.38 -14.66 -43.68
CA PHE A 969 -13.63 -13.91 -43.77
C PHE A 969 -14.20 -13.93 -45.17
N VAL A 970 -15.43 -14.43 -45.32
CA VAL A 970 -16.22 -14.32 -46.55
C VAL A 970 -17.02 -13.02 -46.52
N ALA A 971 -16.92 -12.24 -47.59
CA ALA A 971 -17.30 -10.83 -47.55
C ALA A 971 -18.82 -10.55 -47.47
N THR A 972 -19.69 -11.56 -47.62
CA THR A 972 -21.15 -11.40 -47.56
C THR A 972 -21.66 -10.79 -46.26
N ASP A 973 -20.89 -10.92 -45.18
CA ASP A 973 -21.36 -10.63 -43.83
C ASP A 973 -20.76 -9.33 -43.24
N TYR A 974 -19.88 -8.63 -43.96
CA TYR A 974 -18.99 -7.62 -43.36
C TYR A 974 -18.90 -6.28 -44.11
N LYS A 975 -20.05 -5.71 -44.49
CA LYS A 975 -20.13 -4.34 -45.07
C LYS A 975 -20.00 -3.22 -44.04
N SER A 976 -20.14 -3.53 -42.75
CA SER A 976 -19.88 -2.62 -41.63
C SER A 976 -18.46 -2.79 -41.08
N LEU A 977 -17.93 -1.73 -40.46
CA LEU A 977 -16.68 -1.82 -39.70
C LEU A 977 -16.80 -2.91 -38.64
N THR A 978 -15.88 -3.87 -38.69
CA THR A 978 -15.85 -5.03 -37.80
C THR A 978 -14.51 -5.06 -37.09
N GLU A 979 -14.55 -5.16 -35.76
CA GLU A 979 -13.37 -5.37 -34.92
C GLU A 979 -13.25 -6.87 -34.60
N ARG A 980 -12.02 -7.39 -34.66
CA ARG A 980 -11.67 -8.75 -34.25
C ARG A 980 -10.50 -8.72 -33.28
N VAL A 981 -10.55 -9.62 -32.30
CA VAL A 981 -9.50 -9.81 -31.30
C VAL A 981 -9.06 -11.27 -31.36
N TYR A 982 -7.77 -11.50 -31.56
CA TYR A 982 -7.17 -12.84 -31.57
C TYR A 982 -6.21 -12.99 -30.40
N ASP A 983 -6.29 -14.12 -29.70
CA ASP A 983 -5.34 -14.51 -28.67
C ASP A 983 -4.09 -15.12 -29.31
N LEU A 984 -2.94 -14.47 -29.12
CA LEU A 984 -1.66 -14.91 -29.67
C LEU A 984 -0.86 -15.80 -28.72
N SER A 985 -1.48 -16.36 -27.67
CA SER A 985 -0.80 -17.22 -26.68
C SER A 985 -0.02 -18.37 -27.31
N ALA A 986 -0.48 -18.92 -28.44
CA ALA A 986 0.21 -19.97 -29.19
C ALA A 986 1.52 -19.51 -29.88
N LEU A 987 1.76 -18.19 -29.94
CA LEU A 987 2.90 -17.56 -30.61
C LEU A 987 3.87 -16.88 -29.63
N LEU A 988 3.66 -17.01 -28.31
CA LEU A 988 4.56 -16.44 -27.30
C LEU A 988 5.96 -17.07 -27.38
N GLY A 989 6.99 -16.29 -27.02
CA GLY A 989 8.39 -16.72 -27.11
C GLY A 989 8.97 -16.68 -28.53
N GLN A 990 8.23 -16.20 -29.54
CA GLN A 990 8.69 -16.10 -30.93
C GLN A 990 9.17 -14.68 -31.27
N ARG A 991 10.28 -14.56 -31.99
CA ARG A 991 10.92 -13.29 -32.34
C ARG A 991 10.44 -12.66 -33.66
N ASP A 992 9.93 -13.50 -34.57
CA ASP A 992 9.53 -13.12 -35.92
C ASP A 992 8.08 -13.55 -36.21
N VAL A 993 7.13 -12.90 -35.52
CA VAL A 993 5.70 -13.08 -35.79
C VAL A 993 5.27 -12.05 -36.83
N TRP A 994 4.71 -12.51 -37.94
CA TRP A 994 4.26 -11.68 -39.05
C TRP A 994 2.76 -11.48 -38.94
N LEU A 995 2.33 -10.23 -38.81
CA LEU A 995 0.92 -9.89 -39.00
C LEU A 995 0.63 -10.04 -40.49
N GLN A 996 -0.23 -10.98 -40.87
CA GLN A 996 -0.52 -11.25 -42.28
C GLN A 996 -1.96 -10.87 -42.58
N GLN A 997 -2.13 -10.15 -43.67
CA GLN A 997 -3.42 -10.02 -44.32
C GLN A 997 -3.34 -10.46 -45.76
N GLN A 998 -4.31 -11.25 -46.20
CA GLN A 998 -4.33 -11.85 -47.54
C GLN A 998 -5.72 -11.71 -48.14
N ARG A 999 -5.79 -11.48 -49.46
CA ARG A 999 -7.06 -11.53 -50.20
C ARG A 999 -6.97 -12.46 -51.41
N ARG A 1000 -8.03 -13.22 -51.68
CA ARG A 1000 -8.19 -14.07 -52.87
C ARG A 1000 -9.44 -13.68 -53.69
N LYS A 1001 -9.26 -13.46 -55.01
CA LYS A 1001 -10.27 -13.23 -56.09
C LYS A 1001 -11.01 -11.86 -56.13
N GLN A 1002 -11.79 -11.65 -57.20
CA GLN A 1002 -11.85 -10.47 -58.10
C GLN A 1002 -12.18 -9.06 -57.54
N ALA A 1003 -11.48 -8.06 -58.12
CA ALA A 1003 -11.89 -6.68 -58.47
C ALA A 1003 -12.55 -5.70 -57.47
N LEU A 1004 -12.29 -5.74 -56.15
CA LEU A 1004 -12.84 -4.72 -55.20
C LEU A 1004 -11.80 -4.22 -54.18
N GLY A 1005 -12.15 -3.50 -53.10
CA GLY A 1005 -11.20 -3.02 -52.08
C GLY A 1005 -11.58 -3.44 -50.65
N CYS A 1006 -10.64 -3.89 -49.82
CA CYS A 1006 -10.80 -4.01 -48.37
C CYS A 1006 -10.19 -2.78 -47.69
N VAL A 1007 -10.78 -2.24 -46.64
CA VAL A 1007 -10.34 -1.01 -45.95
C VAL A 1007 -10.15 -1.26 -44.46
N LEU A 1008 -9.01 -0.82 -43.94
CA LEU A 1008 -8.56 -1.08 -42.56
C LEU A 1008 -8.36 0.21 -41.79
N GLY A 1009 -8.60 0.17 -40.47
CA GLY A 1009 -8.38 1.27 -39.54
C GLY A 1009 -7.78 0.79 -38.21
#